data_AF-A0A2V7VXX2-F1
#
_entry.id   AF-A0A2V7VXX2-F1
#
_cell.length_a   1.000
_cell.length_b   1.000
_cell.length_c   1.000
_cell.angle_alpha   90.00
_cell.angle_beta   90.00
_cell.angle_gamma   90.00
#
_symmetry.space_group_name_H-M   'P 1'
#
loop_
_entity.id
_entity.type
_entity.pdbx_description
1 polymer ?
#
loop_
_entity_poly.entity_id
_entity_poly.type
_entity_poly.pdbx_seq_one_letter_code
_entity_poly.pdbx_strand_id
1 'polypeptide(L)'
;MNTSDQVEAVSRVLTFHSGTEYSWFGKRSPRLPRSIHRALTQEMERDYLLFHLQSQLYRDFYCVGAPTPARQESPVLHGPLVQQLSAANTGHGLIEEGWQVHAITGATIVIRKSALELWVRPEDCVFNGSPLAPGMQIGLKFPKELPSTSPGFYTALSDHHLAAYGPENLVRFYWNLTPEGAVRFLRRTTRAMNDAKLPFTIKALNDPARFRRCDAVVLYIRKADYEPTRAILETIYPDIAAHLKKGQPAFTKVLAPGVALAEDPGRGDSFGMHRCGILAEGLIRAHEQRRSRLDTVRACFEEREIDFDRPYLHSSNHDHYEFRSKARGTKKSPTKDSSAEIGQRLVQSAVWHEGRCNWMGQGSALGPDLYSGTSGIALFLSQLSDPAAQKTALGAIEQALSRLDAIPPDARLGLYMGWTGIAFAAACLGLHDRAAKIIPQLMRARHSHSELDFVSGKAGAITAFIHFGEIEFAARLGDALLRSAQKSKSGWSWKSPAPRNLTGFAHGTAGVAHALVELFQATGAPKYRQAAEQAFLYERQWFDAAECNWPDFRETKRPLRFSAAWCHGAPGIALSRLRAYEILRDSTYKAEAITALETTRRLTEQWLESGTADSCLCHGLAGNAEILLHGSDVLGPEQFDGNAVAHRVARAITIQEDSPGLMTGMAGIGCFYLHLHNRSSKPERPLPVSWFSQWPRLKSST
;
A
#
# COMPACT_ATOMS: atom_id res chain seq x y z
N MET A 1 16.92 -2.39 -11.45
CA MET A 1 17.18 -2.97 -12.78
C MET A 1 17.96 -1.95 -13.57
N ASN A 2 19.20 -2.24 -13.94
CA ASN A 2 20.02 -1.32 -14.73
C ASN A 2 19.53 -1.29 -16.20
N THR A 3 20.09 -0.44 -17.06
CA THR A 3 19.65 -0.31 -18.45
C THR A 3 19.86 -1.60 -19.25
N SER A 4 21.00 -2.28 -19.06
CA SER A 4 21.30 -3.55 -19.73
C SER A 4 20.23 -4.61 -19.44
N ASP A 5 19.88 -4.80 -18.17
CA ASP A 5 18.85 -5.74 -17.74
C ASP A 5 17.49 -5.42 -18.40
N GLN A 6 17.15 -4.13 -18.54
CA GLN A 6 15.92 -3.68 -19.19
C GLN A 6 15.91 -4.03 -20.69
N VAL A 7 17.02 -3.79 -21.39
CA VAL A 7 17.18 -4.15 -22.82
C VAL A 7 17.13 -5.65 -23.03
N GLU A 8 17.75 -6.44 -22.15
CA GLU A 8 17.68 -7.90 -22.19
C GLU A 8 16.26 -8.41 -21.94
N ALA A 9 15.55 -7.85 -20.96
CA ALA A 9 14.18 -8.23 -20.66
C ALA A 9 13.26 -8.01 -21.87
N VAL A 10 13.40 -6.86 -22.55
CA VAL A 10 12.70 -6.57 -23.81
C VAL A 10 13.12 -7.57 -24.90
N SER A 11 14.42 -7.85 -25.01
CA SER A 11 14.96 -8.76 -26.03
C SER A 11 14.40 -10.18 -25.91
N ARG A 12 14.16 -10.68 -24.69
CA ARG A 12 13.60 -12.03 -24.47
C ARG A 12 12.16 -12.17 -24.96
N VAL A 13 11.41 -11.08 -25.04
CA VAL A 13 9.98 -11.11 -25.38
C VAL A 13 9.67 -10.60 -26.79
N LEU A 14 10.68 -10.03 -27.47
CA LEU A 14 10.58 -9.48 -28.82
C LEU A 14 11.24 -10.39 -29.86
N THR A 15 10.47 -10.81 -30.87
CA THR A 15 10.98 -11.55 -32.03
C THR A 15 10.57 -10.87 -33.33
N PHE A 16 11.54 -10.51 -34.18
CA PHE A 16 11.25 -9.98 -35.52
C PHE A 16 10.93 -11.11 -36.50
N HIS A 17 10.02 -10.85 -37.44
CA HIS A 17 9.58 -11.80 -38.46
C HIS A 17 9.82 -11.31 -39.89
N SER A 18 9.77 -10.00 -40.11
CA SER A 18 10.07 -9.34 -41.40
C SER A 18 10.46 -7.88 -41.15
N GLY A 19 10.70 -7.11 -42.22
CA GLY A 19 10.89 -5.66 -42.14
C GLY A 19 9.67 -4.86 -41.65
N THR A 20 8.52 -5.50 -41.46
CA THR A 20 7.25 -4.86 -41.04
C THR A 20 6.52 -5.61 -39.92
N GLU A 21 6.94 -6.84 -39.59
CA GLU A 21 6.30 -7.68 -38.58
C GLU A 21 7.25 -8.09 -37.45
N TYR A 22 6.75 -8.04 -36.22
CA TYR A 22 7.40 -8.62 -35.04
C TYR A 22 6.35 -9.31 -34.15
N SER A 23 6.80 -9.98 -33.10
CA SER A 23 5.95 -10.48 -32.03
C SER A 23 6.43 -10.02 -30.67
N TRP A 24 5.46 -9.69 -29.82
CA TRP A 24 5.63 -9.28 -28.43
C TRP A 24 4.94 -10.30 -27.53
N PHE A 25 5.72 -11.00 -26.68
CA PHE A 25 5.24 -12.18 -25.94
C PHE A 25 4.57 -13.22 -26.86
N GLY A 26 5.14 -13.44 -28.05
CA GLY A 26 4.62 -14.38 -29.05
C GLY A 26 3.38 -13.91 -29.81
N LYS A 27 2.75 -12.79 -29.42
CA LYS A 27 1.63 -12.19 -30.17
C LYS A 27 2.18 -11.32 -31.31
N ARG A 28 1.80 -11.62 -32.56
CA ARG A 28 2.24 -10.83 -33.72
C ARG A 28 1.68 -9.41 -33.72
N SER A 29 2.48 -8.48 -34.23
CA SER A 29 2.07 -7.12 -34.57
C SER A 29 0.99 -7.14 -35.67
N PRO A 30 0.19 -6.08 -35.81
CA PRO A 30 -0.77 -5.96 -36.90
C PRO A 30 -0.12 -6.19 -38.26
N ARG A 31 -0.77 -6.98 -39.12
CA ARG A 31 -0.31 -7.17 -40.50
C ARG A 31 -0.83 -6.06 -41.39
N LEU A 32 0.06 -5.51 -42.20
CA LEU A 32 -0.33 -4.60 -43.27
C LEU A 32 -1.13 -5.36 -44.36
N PRO A 33 -2.22 -4.77 -44.88
CA PRO A 33 -2.88 -5.28 -46.07
C PRO A 33 -1.90 -5.46 -47.22
N ARG A 34 -2.07 -6.52 -48.02
CA ARG A 34 -1.19 -6.83 -49.16
C ARG A 34 -1.08 -5.69 -50.17
N SER A 35 -2.12 -4.88 -50.33
CA SER A 35 -2.13 -3.71 -51.21
C SER A 35 -1.16 -2.62 -50.73
N ILE A 36 -1.11 -2.36 -49.41
CA ILE A 36 -0.20 -1.40 -48.79
C ILE A 36 1.24 -1.94 -48.84
N HIS A 37 1.42 -3.23 -48.53
CA HIS A 37 2.75 -3.86 -48.56
C HIS A 37 3.43 -3.77 -49.94
N ARG A 38 2.68 -3.80 -51.04
CA ARG A 38 3.25 -3.66 -52.41
C ARG A 38 3.66 -2.23 -52.77
N ALA A 39 3.18 -1.24 -52.02
CA ALA A 39 3.41 0.18 -52.28
C ALA A 39 4.49 0.79 -51.36
N LEU A 40 4.96 0.06 -50.33
CA LEU A 40 5.98 0.54 -49.41
C LEU A 40 7.37 0.39 -50.01
N THR A 41 8.19 1.44 -49.89
CA THR A 41 9.64 1.35 -50.07
C THR A 41 10.28 0.73 -48.82
N GLN A 42 11.52 0.26 -48.93
CA GLN A 42 12.27 -0.27 -47.78
C GLN A 42 12.40 0.75 -46.63
N GLU A 43 12.52 2.04 -46.95
CA GLU A 43 12.53 3.13 -45.98
C GLU A 43 11.18 3.24 -45.25
N MET A 44 10.07 3.21 -45.99
CA MET A 44 8.72 3.26 -45.39
C MET A 44 8.40 2.02 -44.55
N GLU A 45 8.90 0.83 -44.94
CA GLU A 45 8.78 -0.39 -44.14
C GLU A 45 9.50 -0.23 -42.79
N ARG A 46 10.72 0.32 -42.81
CA ARG A 46 11.50 0.59 -41.60
C ARG A 46 10.81 1.62 -40.71
N ASP A 47 10.34 2.73 -41.27
CA ASP A 47 9.65 3.78 -40.51
C ASP A 47 8.36 3.25 -39.86
N TYR A 48 7.61 2.43 -40.59
CA TYR A 48 6.44 1.73 -40.07
C TYR A 48 6.82 0.83 -38.88
N LEU A 49 7.83 -0.02 -39.05
CA LEU A 49 8.29 -0.92 -37.99
C LEU A 49 8.78 -0.16 -36.77
N LEU A 50 9.56 0.91 -36.97
CA LEU A 50 10.09 1.78 -35.93
C LEU A 50 8.94 2.42 -35.13
N PHE A 51 7.98 3.05 -35.81
CA PHE A 51 6.83 3.69 -35.18
C PHE A 51 6.00 2.70 -34.35
N HIS A 52 5.69 1.53 -34.93
CA HIS A 52 4.90 0.50 -34.25
C HIS A 52 5.62 -0.14 -33.08
N LEU A 53 6.92 -0.42 -33.21
CA LEU A 53 7.72 -0.97 -32.12
C LEU A 53 7.92 0.07 -31.01
N GLN A 54 8.21 1.33 -31.34
CA GLN A 54 8.30 2.43 -30.38
C GLN A 54 7.01 2.58 -29.59
N SER A 55 5.85 2.58 -30.26
CA SER A 55 4.53 2.71 -29.61
C SER A 55 4.23 1.53 -28.68
N GLN A 56 4.59 0.31 -29.10
CA GLN A 56 4.46 -0.91 -28.32
C GLN A 56 5.35 -0.89 -27.07
N LEU A 57 6.63 -0.55 -27.23
CA LEU A 57 7.58 -0.41 -26.13
C LEU A 57 7.15 0.68 -25.15
N TYR A 58 6.64 1.80 -25.65
CA TYR A 58 6.13 2.85 -24.79
C TYR A 58 4.99 2.35 -23.90
N ARG A 59 3.94 1.77 -24.50
CA ARG A 59 2.74 1.34 -23.77
C ARG A 59 2.98 0.14 -22.85
N ASP A 60 3.69 -0.88 -23.35
CA ASP A 60 3.74 -2.20 -22.72
C ASP A 60 5.08 -2.49 -22.03
N PHE A 61 6.01 -1.54 -22.02
CA PHE A 61 7.28 -1.61 -21.28
C PHE A 61 7.57 -0.32 -20.49
N TYR A 62 7.64 0.85 -21.13
CA TYR A 62 7.96 2.10 -20.44
C TYR A 62 6.88 2.48 -19.41
N CYS A 63 5.62 2.56 -19.83
CA CYS A 63 4.53 3.02 -18.97
C CYS A 63 4.22 2.08 -17.81
N VAL A 64 4.68 0.83 -17.86
CA VAL A 64 4.44 -0.19 -16.81
C VAL A 64 5.70 -0.55 -16.03
N GLY A 65 6.88 -0.09 -16.48
CA GLY A 65 8.17 -0.29 -15.84
C GLY A 65 8.88 -1.61 -16.14
N ALA A 66 8.22 -2.57 -16.78
CA ALA A 66 8.79 -3.84 -17.21
C ALA A 66 8.01 -4.43 -18.40
N PRO A 67 8.62 -5.26 -19.26
CA PRO A 67 7.92 -5.84 -20.40
C PRO A 67 6.69 -6.62 -19.95
N THR A 68 5.52 -6.25 -20.46
CA THR A 68 4.23 -6.84 -20.07
C THR A 68 3.42 -7.22 -21.32
N PRO A 69 2.65 -8.33 -21.32
CA PRO A 69 1.84 -8.70 -22.48
C PRO A 69 0.81 -7.63 -22.84
N ALA A 70 0.62 -7.40 -24.14
CA ALA A 70 -0.35 -6.45 -24.67
C ALA A 70 -1.79 -6.84 -24.27
N ARG A 71 -2.46 -6.02 -23.47
CA ARG A 71 -3.89 -6.19 -23.14
C ARG A 71 -4.75 -5.27 -24.01
N GLN A 72 -6.00 -5.67 -24.26
CA GLN A 72 -6.99 -4.76 -24.85
C GLN A 72 -7.17 -3.56 -23.93
N GLU A 73 -7.07 -2.35 -24.49
CA GLU A 73 -7.47 -1.14 -23.80
C GLU A 73 -8.96 -1.26 -23.48
N SER A 74 -9.30 -1.12 -22.20
CA SER A 74 -10.70 -0.96 -21.80
C SER A 74 -11.19 0.38 -22.35
N PRO A 75 -12.45 0.47 -22.80
CA PRO A 75 -13.01 1.72 -23.27
C PRO A 75 -12.86 2.81 -22.19
N VAL A 76 -12.56 4.03 -22.63
CA VAL A 76 -12.43 5.21 -21.77
C VAL A 76 -13.73 5.39 -21.02
N LEU A 77 -13.70 5.24 -19.69
CA LEU A 77 -14.84 5.53 -18.84
C LEU A 77 -14.71 6.98 -18.41
N HIS A 78 -15.59 7.85 -18.92
CA HIS A 78 -15.69 9.22 -18.44
C HIS A 78 -16.21 9.21 -16.99
N GLY A 79 -15.29 9.21 -16.03
CA GLY A 79 -15.58 9.34 -14.61
C GLY A 79 -15.42 10.79 -14.10
N PRO A 80 -15.80 11.08 -12.84
CA PRO A 80 -15.73 12.42 -12.25
C PRO A 80 -14.28 12.89 -11.93
N LEU A 81 -13.25 12.15 -12.36
CA LEU A 81 -11.87 12.37 -11.94
C LEU A 81 -11.35 13.74 -12.40
N VAL A 82 -11.68 14.18 -13.62
CA VAL A 82 -11.27 15.51 -14.12
C VAL A 82 -11.83 16.61 -13.23
N GLN A 83 -13.10 16.51 -12.81
CA GLN A 83 -13.71 17.46 -11.89
C GLN A 83 -13.04 17.42 -10.51
N GLN A 84 -12.69 16.23 -10.02
CA GLN A 84 -11.97 16.08 -8.74
C GLN A 84 -10.56 16.66 -8.79
N LEU A 85 -9.82 16.47 -9.89
CA LEU A 85 -8.50 17.06 -10.11
C LEU A 85 -8.61 18.58 -10.21
N SER A 86 -9.57 19.10 -10.99
CA SER A 86 -9.85 20.54 -11.10
C SER A 86 -10.19 21.19 -9.76
N ALA A 87 -11.02 20.53 -8.94
CA ALA A 87 -11.37 20.97 -7.60
C ALA A 87 -10.19 20.86 -6.59
N ALA A 88 -9.27 19.93 -6.83
CA ALA A 88 -8.06 19.80 -6.03
C ALA A 88 -7.00 20.85 -6.38
N ASN A 89 -6.89 21.26 -7.65
CA ASN A 89 -5.97 22.29 -8.09
C ASN A 89 -6.26 23.63 -7.42
N THR A 90 -5.34 24.09 -6.59
CA THR A 90 -5.46 25.33 -5.81
C THR A 90 -4.87 26.55 -6.51
N GLY A 91 -4.43 26.43 -7.76
CA GLY A 91 -3.94 27.57 -8.53
C GLY A 91 -5.03 28.60 -8.82
N HIS A 92 -4.62 29.83 -9.04
CA HIS A 92 -5.48 30.94 -9.45
C HIS A 92 -5.33 31.26 -10.95
N GLY A 93 -4.34 30.66 -11.59
CA GLY A 93 -3.93 31.04 -12.94
C GLY A 93 -2.94 32.19 -12.87
N LEU A 94 -2.56 32.65 -14.05
CA LEU A 94 -1.49 33.63 -14.22
C LEU A 94 -2.01 34.82 -14.99
N ILE A 95 -1.65 36.02 -14.55
CA ILE A 95 -1.86 37.23 -15.35
C ILE A 95 -0.54 37.52 -16.05
N GLU A 96 -0.54 37.40 -17.37
CA GLU A 96 0.59 37.77 -18.21
C GLU A 96 0.44 39.24 -18.62
N GLU A 97 1.38 40.07 -18.20
CA GLU A 97 1.39 41.50 -18.52
C GLU A 97 2.04 41.80 -19.88
N GLY A 98 1.86 43.03 -20.35
CA GLY A 98 2.53 43.56 -21.56
C GLY A 98 1.85 43.19 -22.87
N TRP A 99 0.55 42.87 -22.83
CA TRP A 99 -0.29 42.77 -24.02
C TRP A 99 -0.82 44.15 -24.39
N GLN A 100 -0.87 44.44 -25.68
CA GLN A 100 -1.43 45.69 -26.19
C GLN A 100 -2.74 45.42 -26.94
N VAL A 101 -3.79 46.20 -26.66
CA VAL A 101 -5.02 46.16 -27.45
C VAL A 101 -4.70 46.66 -28.87
N HIS A 102 -4.84 45.79 -29.86
CA HIS A 102 -4.64 46.13 -31.26
C HIS A 102 -5.94 46.63 -31.91
N ALA A 103 -7.05 45.94 -31.67
CA ALA A 103 -8.37 46.30 -32.19
C ALA A 103 -9.48 45.82 -31.24
N ILE A 104 -10.66 46.43 -31.36
CA ILE A 104 -11.87 46.03 -30.64
C ILE A 104 -12.91 45.65 -31.69
N THR A 105 -13.34 44.39 -31.68
CA THR A 105 -14.21 43.82 -32.72
C THR A 105 -15.44 43.20 -32.07
N GLY A 106 -16.49 44.02 -31.90
CA GLY A 106 -17.75 43.59 -31.30
C GLY A 106 -17.56 43.08 -29.87
N ALA A 107 -17.83 41.79 -29.65
CA ALA A 107 -17.73 41.15 -28.33
C ALA A 107 -16.32 40.65 -27.96
N THR A 108 -15.33 40.85 -28.82
CA THR A 108 -13.95 40.39 -28.60
C THR A 108 -12.96 41.53 -28.81
N ILE A 109 -11.80 41.42 -28.17
CA ILE A 109 -10.67 42.32 -28.40
C ILE A 109 -9.52 41.54 -29.04
N VAL A 110 -8.85 42.17 -29.98
CA VAL A 110 -7.62 41.66 -30.58
C VAL A 110 -6.47 42.27 -29.79
N ILE A 111 -5.66 41.42 -29.17
CA ILE A 111 -4.51 41.83 -28.38
C ILE A 111 -3.24 41.32 -29.04
N ARG A 112 -2.17 42.10 -28.96
CA ARG A 112 -0.90 41.80 -29.60
C ARG A 112 0.23 41.83 -28.58
N LYS A 113 1.13 40.86 -28.68
CA LYS A 113 2.42 40.85 -28.00
C LYS A 113 3.47 40.32 -28.97
N SER A 114 4.45 41.14 -29.30
CA SER A 114 5.44 40.86 -30.35
C SER A 114 4.75 40.54 -31.69
N ALA A 115 4.99 39.36 -32.29
CA ALA A 115 4.39 38.92 -33.55
C ALA A 115 3.08 38.12 -33.37
N LEU A 116 2.64 37.89 -32.13
CA LEU A 116 1.46 37.08 -31.82
C LEU A 116 0.24 37.98 -31.61
N GLU A 117 -0.85 37.67 -32.31
CA GLU A 117 -2.17 38.27 -32.11
C GLU A 117 -3.16 37.23 -31.61
N LEU A 118 -3.95 37.60 -30.60
CA LEU A 118 -4.98 36.75 -30.02
C LEU A 118 -6.31 37.48 -30.00
N TRP A 119 -7.39 36.75 -30.28
CA TRP A 119 -8.76 37.19 -30.06
C TRP A 119 -9.18 36.70 -28.68
N VAL A 120 -9.42 37.64 -27.77
CA VAL A 120 -9.77 37.33 -26.38
C VAL A 120 -11.05 38.05 -25.99
N ARG A 121 -11.69 37.57 -24.93
CA ARG A 121 -12.86 38.24 -24.38
C ARG A 121 -12.42 39.30 -23.36
N PRO A 122 -13.18 40.39 -23.20
CA PRO A 122 -12.84 41.42 -22.21
C PRO A 122 -12.68 40.88 -20.77
N GLU A 123 -13.44 39.86 -20.38
CA GLU A 123 -13.36 39.24 -19.03
C GLU A 123 -12.04 38.52 -18.74
N ASP A 124 -11.36 38.05 -19.79
CA ASP A 124 -10.06 37.40 -19.71
C ASP A 124 -8.92 38.41 -19.54
N CYS A 125 -9.23 39.71 -19.58
CA CYS A 125 -8.25 40.78 -19.49
C CYS A 125 -8.28 41.45 -18.10
N VAL A 126 -7.13 42.02 -17.69
CA VAL A 126 -6.96 42.82 -16.48
C VAL A 126 -6.47 44.20 -16.89
N PHE A 127 -7.19 45.24 -16.48
CA PHE A 127 -6.89 46.63 -16.80
C PHE A 127 -7.53 47.58 -15.77
N ASN A 128 -7.04 48.80 -15.66
CA ASN A 128 -7.33 49.74 -14.56
C ASN A 128 -8.71 50.43 -14.64
N GLY A 129 -9.74 49.77 -15.14
CA GLY A 129 -11.12 50.27 -15.17
C GLY A 129 -11.42 51.40 -16.17
N SER A 130 -10.43 51.88 -16.93
CA SER A 130 -10.65 52.77 -18.09
C SER A 130 -11.34 52.01 -19.23
N PRO A 131 -12.12 52.67 -20.10
CA PRO A 131 -12.65 52.05 -21.30
C PRO A 131 -11.53 51.47 -22.16
N LEU A 132 -11.69 50.22 -22.62
CA LEU A 132 -10.73 49.58 -23.52
C LEU A 132 -10.58 50.41 -24.80
N ALA A 133 -9.34 50.69 -25.18
CA ALA A 133 -9.00 51.44 -26.39
C ALA A 133 -7.75 50.83 -27.07
N PRO A 134 -7.65 50.89 -28.41
CA PRO A 134 -6.44 50.51 -29.11
C PRO A 134 -5.20 51.22 -28.55
N GLY A 135 -4.09 50.50 -28.42
CA GLY A 135 -2.84 50.98 -27.84
C GLY A 135 -2.70 50.78 -26.33
N MET A 136 -3.80 50.49 -25.61
CA MET A 136 -3.80 50.27 -24.17
C MET A 136 -3.02 49.01 -23.79
N GLN A 137 -2.22 49.11 -22.72
CA GLN A 137 -1.54 47.97 -22.10
C GLN A 137 -2.49 47.28 -21.13
N ILE A 138 -2.55 45.95 -21.21
CA ILE A 138 -3.40 45.10 -20.41
C ILE A 138 -2.67 43.82 -19.99
N GLY A 139 -3.18 43.18 -18.93
CA GLY A 139 -2.81 41.82 -18.56
C GLY A 139 -3.79 40.81 -19.15
N LEU A 140 -3.29 39.65 -19.59
CA LEU A 140 -4.10 38.52 -20.06
C LEU A 140 -4.13 37.41 -19.00
N LYS A 141 -5.31 36.97 -18.59
CA LYS A 141 -5.48 35.85 -17.66
C LYS A 141 -5.34 34.52 -18.38
N PHE A 142 -4.38 33.72 -17.95
CA PHE A 142 -4.26 32.31 -18.29
C PHE A 142 -4.91 31.46 -17.20
N PRO A 143 -5.63 30.38 -17.59
CA PRO A 143 -6.29 29.52 -16.61
C PRO A 143 -5.28 28.77 -15.76
N LYS A 144 -5.69 28.37 -14.55
CA LYS A 144 -4.91 27.47 -13.66
C LYS A 144 -4.71 26.06 -14.22
N GLU A 145 -5.40 25.71 -15.31
CA GLU A 145 -5.47 24.35 -15.83
C GLU A 145 -5.90 24.29 -17.30
N LEU A 146 -5.55 23.17 -17.93
CA LEU A 146 -5.93 22.76 -19.28
C LEU A 146 -6.45 21.32 -19.22
N PRO A 147 -7.76 21.12 -18.95
CA PRO A 147 -8.31 19.80 -18.63
C PRO A 147 -8.23 18.75 -19.75
N SER A 148 -8.18 19.20 -21.01
CA SER A 148 -8.30 18.33 -22.19
C SER A 148 -7.29 18.61 -23.32
N THR A 149 -6.29 19.46 -23.10
CA THR A 149 -5.34 19.85 -24.16
C THR A 149 -4.34 18.75 -24.53
N SER A 150 -3.98 17.89 -23.56
CA SER A 150 -3.15 16.71 -23.81
C SER A 150 -4.04 15.45 -23.75
N PRO A 151 -4.20 14.69 -24.85
CA PRO A 151 -5.04 13.50 -24.85
C PRO A 151 -4.68 12.52 -23.73
N GLY A 152 -5.65 12.20 -22.88
CA GLY A 152 -5.46 11.30 -21.73
C GLY A 152 -4.94 11.93 -20.45
N PHE A 153 -4.71 13.25 -20.44
CA PHE A 153 -4.18 13.96 -19.27
C PHE A 153 -5.01 15.22 -18.96
N TYR A 154 -5.23 15.43 -17.67
CA TYR A 154 -5.55 16.71 -17.08
C TYR A 154 -4.23 17.45 -16.79
N THR A 155 -4.13 18.73 -17.15
CA THR A 155 -2.92 19.52 -16.93
C THR A 155 -3.20 20.68 -15.98
N ALA A 156 -2.49 20.76 -14.86
CA ALA A 156 -2.46 21.94 -14.00
C ALA A 156 -1.24 22.80 -14.32
N LEU A 157 -1.46 24.11 -14.33
CA LEU A 157 -0.46 25.15 -14.58
C LEU A 157 -0.17 25.89 -13.26
N SER A 158 1.07 26.31 -13.09
CA SER A 158 1.45 27.20 -11.99
C SER A 158 0.89 28.60 -12.19
N ASP A 159 0.77 29.34 -11.08
CA ASP A 159 0.44 30.78 -11.08
C ASP A 159 1.63 31.64 -11.55
N HIS A 160 2.75 31.02 -11.92
CA HIS A 160 3.96 31.65 -12.44
C HIS A 160 4.39 31.02 -13.77
N HIS A 161 4.87 31.83 -14.71
CA HIS A 161 5.39 31.33 -15.99
C HIS A 161 6.54 30.33 -15.77
N LEU A 162 6.34 29.11 -16.24
CA LEU A 162 7.43 28.20 -16.56
C LEU A 162 8.07 28.68 -17.88
N ALA A 163 8.83 29.79 -17.80
CA ALA A 163 9.32 30.53 -18.97
C ALA A 163 10.19 29.67 -19.91
N ALA A 164 9.98 29.87 -21.21
CA ALA A 164 10.44 29.11 -22.37
C ALA A 164 11.95 29.23 -22.71
N TYR A 165 12.82 29.17 -21.71
CA TYR A 165 14.27 29.13 -21.94
C TYR A 165 14.74 27.69 -22.15
N GLY A 166 14.46 27.20 -23.37
CA GLY A 166 15.02 25.96 -23.88
C GLY A 166 14.44 24.71 -23.20
N PRO A 167 13.99 23.72 -23.98
CA PRO A 167 13.52 22.46 -23.41
C PRO A 167 14.67 21.62 -22.80
N GLU A 168 15.91 22.13 -22.84
CA GLU A 168 17.14 21.53 -22.30
C GLU A 168 17.36 21.81 -20.79
N ASN A 169 16.39 22.40 -20.09
CA ASN A 169 16.56 22.80 -18.69
C ASN A 169 15.39 22.40 -17.78
N LEU A 170 14.57 21.43 -18.19
CA LEU A 170 13.47 20.90 -17.39
C LEU A 170 13.81 19.54 -16.78
N VAL A 171 13.25 19.30 -15.60
CA VAL A 171 13.32 18.02 -14.88
C VAL A 171 11.90 17.53 -14.64
N ARG A 172 11.69 16.22 -14.82
CA ARG A 172 10.39 15.55 -14.70
C ARG A 172 10.41 14.60 -13.51
N PHE A 173 9.50 14.79 -12.56
CA PHE A 173 9.20 13.80 -11.53
C PHE A 173 8.00 12.96 -11.98
N TYR A 174 8.15 11.64 -11.94
CA TYR A 174 7.12 10.65 -12.26
C TYR A 174 6.60 10.03 -10.98
N TRP A 175 5.28 10.05 -10.80
CA TRP A 175 4.60 9.53 -9.62
C TRP A 175 3.63 8.42 -10.03
N ASN A 176 3.84 7.23 -9.47
CA ASN A 176 3.01 6.05 -9.70
C ASN A 176 1.85 6.01 -8.70
N LEU A 177 0.97 7.01 -8.75
CA LEU A 177 -0.14 7.18 -7.81
C LEU A 177 -1.38 6.38 -8.20
N THR A 178 -2.28 6.11 -7.24
CA THR A 178 -3.71 5.80 -7.45
C THR A 178 -4.51 7.05 -7.88
N PRO A 179 -5.75 6.90 -8.40
CA PRO A 179 -6.60 8.06 -8.71
C PRO A 179 -6.78 9.00 -7.52
N GLU A 180 -7.04 8.44 -6.33
CA GLU A 180 -7.21 9.19 -5.09
C GLU A 180 -5.91 9.88 -4.67
N GLY A 181 -4.78 9.19 -4.85
CA GLY A 181 -3.44 9.73 -4.65
C GLY A 181 -3.14 10.94 -5.54
N ALA A 182 -3.52 10.88 -6.82
CA ALA A 182 -3.32 12.00 -7.74
C ALA A 182 -4.10 13.25 -7.31
N VAL A 183 -5.35 13.10 -6.85
CA VAL A 183 -6.15 14.22 -6.32
C VAL A 183 -5.49 14.84 -5.08
N ARG A 184 -4.99 14.01 -4.15
CA ARG A 184 -4.28 14.49 -2.95
C ARG A 184 -2.96 15.17 -3.28
N PHE A 185 -2.17 14.55 -4.14
CA PHE A 185 -0.89 15.09 -4.62
C PHE A 185 -1.09 16.44 -5.29
N LEU A 186 -2.07 16.55 -6.19
CA LEU A 186 -2.35 17.79 -6.91
C LEU A 186 -2.67 18.93 -5.93
N ARG A 187 -3.58 18.71 -4.97
CA ARG A 187 -3.96 19.73 -3.98
C ARG A 187 -2.78 20.24 -3.16
N ARG A 188 -1.94 19.33 -2.65
CA ARG A 188 -0.80 19.70 -1.80
C ARG A 188 0.28 20.39 -2.62
N THR A 189 0.59 19.84 -3.80
CA THR A 189 1.69 20.31 -4.64
C THR A 189 1.36 21.67 -5.27
N THR A 190 0.17 21.86 -5.84
CA THR A 190 -0.20 23.15 -6.44
C THR A 190 -0.21 24.25 -5.40
N ARG A 191 -0.67 23.96 -4.18
CA ARG A 191 -0.65 24.92 -3.07
C ARG A 191 0.77 25.27 -2.68
N ALA A 192 1.56 24.28 -2.26
CA ALA A 192 2.89 24.51 -1.72
C ALA A 192 3.83 25.16 -2.75
N MET A 193 3.76 24.74 -4.01
CA MET A 193 4.61 25.30 -5.06
C MET A 193 4.21 26.71 -5.49
N ASN A 194 2.90 27.02 -5.60
CA ASN A 194 2.46 28.39 -5.88
C ASN A 194 2.74 29.32 -4.68
N ASP A 195 2.54 28.87 -3.44
CA ASP A 195 2.90 29.64 -2.23
C ASP A 195 4.41 29.96 -2.19
N ALA A 196 5.24 29.01 -2.63
CA ALA A 196 6.69 29.18 -2.78
C ALA A 196 7.12 29.91 -4.06
N LYS A 197 6.17 30.31 -4.92
CA LYS A 197 6.40 30.95 -6.23
C LYS A 197 7.30 30.15 -7.18
N LEU A 198 7.26 28.82 -7.08
CA LEU A 198 8.04 27.92 -7.93
C LEU A 198 7.22 27.57 -9.18
N PRO A 199 7.69 27.89 -10.40
CA PRO A 199 6.99 27.54 -11.62
C PRO A 199 6.94 26.03 -11.85
N PHE A 200 5.79 25.52 -12.26
CA PHE A 200 5.61 24.11 -12.58
C PHE A 200 4.54 23.86 -13.66
N THR A 201 4.53 22.65 -14.18
CA THR A 201 3.38 22.06 -14.88
C THR A 201 3.16 20.65 -14.35
N ILE A 202 1.91 20.28 -14.04
CA ILE A 202 1.57 18.92 -13.62
C ILE A 202 0.64 18.30 -14.66
N LYS A 203 1.01 17.14 -15.20
CA LYS A 203 0.13 16.29 -16.01
C LYS A 203 -0.31 15.10 -15.18
N ALA A 204 -1.62 14.92 -14.99
CA ALA A 204 -2.20 13.77 -14.31
C ALA A 204 -3.11 13.01 -15.28
N LEU A 205 -3.11 11.68 -15.23
CA LEU A 205 -4.06 10.89 -16.02
C LEU A 205 -5.50 11.29 -15.70
N ASN A 206 -6.31 11.47 -16.74
CA ASN A 206 -7.68 11.96 -16.61
C ASN A 206 -8.75 10.87 -16.48
N ASP A 207 -8.35 9.60 -16.53
CA ASP A 207 -9.23 8.43 -16.47
C ASP A 207 -8.67 7.40 -15.46
N PRO A 208 -9.44 7.03 -14.42
CA PRO A 208 -9.05 6.01 -13.43
C PRO A 208 -8.57 4.69 -14.05
N ALA A 209 -9.14 4.25 -15.19
CA ALA A 209 -8.75 3.00 -15.84
C ALA A 209 -7.30 3.01 -16.35
N ARG A 210 -6.73 4.20 -16.58
CA ARG A 210 -5.35 4.39 -17.06
C ARG A 210 -4.32 4.38 -15.94
N PHE A 211 -4.73 4.42 -14.68
CA PHE A 211 -3.84 4.36 -13.51
C PHE A 211 -3.16 2.98 -13.33
N ARG A 212 -3.11 2.15 -14.37
CA ARG A 212 -2.17 1.03 -14.46
C ARG A 212 -0.76 1.49 -14.84
N ARG A 213 -0.64 2.69 -15.43
CA ARG A 213 0.64 3.29 -15.76
C ARG A 213 1.39 3.74 -14.51
N CYS A 214 2.72 3.68 -14.57
CA CYS A 214 3.66 4.13 -13.56
C CYS A 214 3.99 5.62 -13.66
N ASP A 215 3.66 6.28 -14.77
CA ASP A 215 3.74 7.73 -14.97
C ASP A 215 2.36 8.39 -14.80
N ALA A 216 1.64 8.00 -13.74
CA ALA A 216 0.26 8.44 -13.52
C ALA A 216 0.15 9.96 -13.30
N VAL A 217 1.15 10.55 -12.65
CA VAL A 217 1.32 12.00 -12.54
C VAL A 217 2.76 12.37 -12.89
N VAL A 218 2.93 13.41 -13.70
CA VAL A 218 4.23 13.93 -14.13
C VAL A 218 4.31 15.42 -13.75
N LEU A 219 5.25 15.77 -12.89
CA LEU A 219 5.54 17.14 -12.49
C LEU A 219 6.78 17.64 -13.23
N TYR A 220 6.63 18.74 -13.96
CA TYR A 220 7.67 19.43 -14.70
C TYR A 220 8.11 20.66 -13.92
N ILE A 221 9.41 20.79 -13.72
CA ILE A 221 10.04 21.96 -13.09
C ILE A 221 11.26 22.41 -13.87
N ARG A 222 11.74 23.63 -13.60
CA ARG A 222 13.07 24.04 -14.03
C ARG A 222 14.11 23.27 -13.23
N LYS A 223 15.19 22.85 -13.90
CA LYS A 223 16.33 22.17 -13.27
C LYS A 223 16.93 22.99 -12.13
N ALA A 224 17.02 24.32 -12.30
CA ALA A 224 17.50 25.25 -11.27
C ALA A 224 16.63 25.26 -9.99
N ASP A 225 15.35 24.88 -10.09
CA ASP A 225 14.42 24.83 -8.97
C ASP A 225 14.37 23.43 -8.32
N TYR A 226 15.30 22.53 -8.67
CA TYR A 226 15.28 21.15 -8.18
C TYR A 226 15.33 21.09 -6.65
N GLU A 227 16.31 21.73 -6.00
CA GLU A 227 16.45 21.68 -4.54
C GLU A 227 15.25 22.26 -3.78
N PRO A 228 14.75 23.49 -4.07
CA PRO A 228 13.57 23.99 -3.37
C PRO A 228 12.31 23.16 -3.67
N THR A 229 12.16 22.64 -4.90
CA THR A 229 11.04 21.74 -5.23
C THR A 229 11.14 20.42 -4.47
N ARG A 230 12.32 19.80 -4.47
CA ARG A 230 12.62 18.55 -3.76
C ARG A 230 12.27 18.69 -2.29
N ALA A 231 12.68 19.78 -1.63
CA ALA A 231 12.33 20.03 -0.23
C ALA A 231 10.81 20.03 0.00
N ILE A 232 10.03 20.64 -0.91
CA ILE A 232 8.55 20.60 -0.84
C ILE A 232 8.05 19.17 -1.06
N LEU A 233 8.50 18.49 -2.11
CA LEU A 233 8.06 17.13 -2.44
C LEU A 233 8.42 16.12 -1.35
N GLU A 234 9.54 16.27 -0.67
CA GLU A 234 9.93 15.45 0.49
C GLU A 234 8.99 15.63 1.68
N THR A 235 8.35 16.80 1.84
CA THR A 235 7.31 17.00 2.86
C THR A 235 5.96 16.43 2.44
N ILE A 236 5.66 16.41 1.14
CA ILE A 236 4.40 15.86 0.59
C ILE A 236 4.46 14.33 0.50
N TYR A 237 5.63 13.75 0.21
CA TYR A 237 5.81 12.33 -0.06
C TYR A 237 5.20 11.41 1.03
N PRO A 238 5.44 11.64 2.33
CA PRO A 238 4.84 10.82 3.38
C PRO A 238 3.31 10.83 3.35
N ASP A 239 2.67 11.97 3.06
CA ASP A 239 1.22 12.14 3.07
C ASP A 239 0.50 11.39 1.93
N ILE A 240 1.24 11.05 0.87
CA ILE A 240 0.71 10.35 -0.30
C ILE A 240 1.30 8.95 -0.48
N ALA A 241 2.19 8.51 0.42
CA ALA A 241 2.91 7.26 0.31
C ALA A 241 1.99 6.04 0.23
N ALA A 242 0.90 6.01 1.00
CA ALA A 242 -0.11 4.95 0.97
C ALA A 242 -0.83 4.83 -0.39
N HIS A 243 -0.78 5.88 -1.22
CA HIS A 243 -1.36 5.93 -2.56
C HIS A 243 -0.35 5.65 -3.66
N LEU A 244 0.91 5.37 -3.32
CA LEU A 244 1.95 5.00 -4.29
C LEU A 244 1.93 3.50 -4.58
N LYS A 245 1.85 3.17 -5.86
CA LYS A 245 1.99 1.81 -6.36
C LYS A 245 3.46 1.48 -6.59
N LYS A 246 3.76 0.18 -6.58
CA LYS A 246 5.09 -0.34 -6.93
C LYS A 246 5.38 -0.14 -8.42
N GLY A 247 6.65 0.08 -8.74
CA GLY A 247 7.13 0.25 -10.11
C GLY A 247 7.30 1.72 -10.50
N GLN A 248 8.06 1.93 -11.56
CA GLN A 248 8.46 3.23 -12.09
C GLN A 248 8.64 3.11 -13.61
N PRO A 249 8.54 4.21 -14.37
CA PRO A 249 8.75 4.13 -15.81
C PRO A 249 10.16 3.64 -16.17
N ALA A 250 10.29 2.88 -17.25
CA ALA A 250 11.59 2.40 -17.71
C ALA A 250 12.55 3.57 -18.01
N PHE A 251 13.85 3.33 -17.94
CA PHE A 251 14.91 4.32 -18.18
C PHE A 251 14.92 5.56 -17.26
N THR A 252 14.12 5.59 -16.20
CA THR A 252 14.12 6.69 -15.23
C THR A 252 15.00 6.39 -14.02
N LYS A 253 15.52 7.43 -13.35
CA LYS A 253 16.20 7.29 -12.05
C LYS A 253 15.16 7.04 -10.97
N VAL A 254 15.33 5.96 -10.21
CA VAL A 254 14.50 5.71 -9.02
C VAL A 254 14.94 6.67 -7.92
N LEU A 255 14.00 7.45 -7.41
CA LEU A 255 14.22 8.37 -6.29
C LEU A 255 13.67 7.81 -4.98
N ALA A 256 12.48 7.22 -5.02
CA ALA A 256 11.80 6.60 -3.89
C ALA A 256 10.80 5.55 -4.40
N PRO A 257 10.22 4.69 -3.53
CA PRO A 257 9.11 3.84 -3.93
C PRO A 257 8.00 4.64 -4.62
N GLY A 258 7.70 4.28 -5.88
CA GLY A 258 6.67 4.95 -6.69
C GLY A 258 7.06 6.32 -7.25
N VAL A 259 8.31 6.79 -7.05
CA VAL A 259 8.79 8.09 -7.53
C VAL A 259 10.08 7.93 -8.32
N ALA A 260 10.08 8.49 -9.52
CA ALA A 260 11.24 8.48 -10.38
C ALA A 260 11.47 9.83 -11.05
N LEU A 261 12.63 9.99 -11.66
CA LEU A 261 13.05 11.25 -12.27
C LEU A 261 13.76 11.04 -13.61
N ALA A 262 13.58 11.99 -14.52
CA ALA A 262 14.43 12.15 -15.69
C ALA A 262 14.52 13.61 -16.13
N GLU A 263 15.64 13.96 -16.75
CA GLU A 263 15.79 15.22 -17.48
C GLU A 263 14.93 15.19 -18.76
N ASP A 264 14.35 16.33 -19.09
CA ASP A 264 13.56 16.52 -20.30
C ASP A 264 14.45 16.36 -21.55
N PRO A 265 14.06 15.55 -22.55
CA PRO A 265 14.89 15.33 -23.74
C PRO A 265 14.96 16.53 -24.69
N GLY A 266 14.15 17.58 -24.47
CA GLY A 266 14.08 18.70 -25.40
C GLY A 266 12.88 18.64 -26.36
N ARG A 267 12.71 19.71 -27.14
CA ARG A 267 11.87 19.84 -28.35
C ARG A 267 10.37 19.50 -28.21
N GLY A 268 9.86 19.37 -27.00
CA GLY A 268 8.46 19.03 -26.73
C GLY A 268 8.16 17.53 -26.75
N ASP A 269 9.19 16.68 -26.82
CA ASP A 269 9.03 15.23 -26.91
C ASP A 269 8.62 14.59 -25.58
N SER A 270 7.89 13.48 -25.65
CA SER A 270 7.70 12.62 -24.48
C SER A 270 8.99 11.84 -24.21
N PHE A 271 9.54 11.94 -22.99
CA PHE A 271 10.74 11.21 -22.56
C PHE A 271 10.63 9.70 -22.83
N GLY A 272 9.49 9.10 -22.49
CA GLY A 272 9.26 7.68 -22.73
C GLY A 272 9.25 7.32 -24.21
N MET A 273 8.58 8.14 -25.04
CA MET A 273 8.61 7.93 -26.50
C MET A 273 10.02 8.09 -27.05
N HIS A 274 10.76 9.10 -26.59
CA HIS A 274 12.14 9.34 -27.00
C HIS A 274 13.03 8.13 -26.67
N ARG A 275 13.06 7.66 -25.42
CA ARG A 275 13.89 6.52 -25.02
C ARG A 275 13.44 5.21 -25.67
N CYS A 276 12.13 4.99 -25.84
CA CYS A 276 11.62 3.84 -26.57
C CYS A 276 11.96 3.90 -28.07
N GLY A 277 12.09 5.10 -28.65
CA GLY A 277 12.50 5.27 -30.04
C GLY A 277 13.95 4.84 -30.26
N ILE A 278 14.86 5.23 -29.36
CA ILE A 278 16.26 4.79 -29.40
C ILE A 278 16.36 3.28 -29.21
N LEU A 279 15.62 2.73 -28.25
CA LEU A 279 15.57 1.29 -28.03
C LEU A 279 15.05 0.54 -29.27
N ALA A 280 13.95 1.00 -29.86
CA ALA A 280 13.37 0.40 -31.06
C ALA A 280 14.36 0.42 -32.23
N GLU A 281 14.99 1.57 -32.48
CA GLU A 281 16.00 1.74 -33.53
C GLU A 281 17.18 0.79 -33.34
N GLY A 282 17.73 0.70 -32.11
CA GLY A 282 18.83 -0.22 -31.81
C GLY A 282 18.46 -1.69 -31.98
N LEU A 283 17.23 -2.08 -31.60
CA LEU A 283 16.73 -3.45 -31.77
C LEU A 283 16.53 -3.81 -33.25
N ILE A 284 16.03 -2.86 -34.05
CA ILE A 284 15.85 -3.03 -35.51
C ILE A 284 17.22 -3.15 -36.19
N ARG A 285 18.16 -2.23 -35.91
CA ARG A 285 19.54 -2.29 -36.46
C ARG A 285 20.23 -3.60 -36.11
N ALA A 286 20.09 -4.07 -34.86
CA ALA A 286 20.67 -5.33 -34.43
C ALA A 286 20.10 -6.51 -35.24
N HIS A 287 18.80 -6.48 -35.54
CA HIS A 287 18.13 -7.51 -36.33
C HIS A 287 18.64 -7.52 -37.79
N GLU A 288 18.70 -6.36 -38.43
CA GLU A 288 19.14 -6.23 -39.82
C GLU A 288 20.61 -6.61 -39.99
N GLN A 289 21.47 -6.18 -39.06
CA GLN A 289 22.91 -6.43 -39.10
C GLN A 289 23.30 -7.79 -38.51
N ARG A 290 22.34 -8.52 -37.92
CA ARG A 290 22.55 -9.79 -37.19
C ARG A 290 23.63 -9.67 -36.10
N ARG A 291 23.61 -8.56 -35.37
CA ARG A 291 24.54 -8.24 -34.28
C ARG A 291 23.87 -8.42 -32.91
N SER A 292 24.69 -8.32 -31.86
CA SER A 292 24.23 -8.24 -30.49
C SER A 292 23.23 -7.09 -30.31
N ARG A 293 22.05 -7.40 -29.77
CA ARG A 293 21.00 -6.40 -29.47
C ARG A 293 21.49 -5.39 -28.45
N LEU A 294 22.13 -5.85 -27.37
CA LEU A 294 22.60 -4.97 -26.30
C LEU A 294 23.63 -3.97 -26.81
N ASP A 295 24.64 -4.44 -27.56
CA ASP A 295 25.73 -3.58 -28.05
C ASP A 295 25.24 -2.57 -29.09
N THR A 296 24.32 -2.99 -29.96
CA THR A 296 23.75 -2.09 -30.97
C THR A 296 22.85 -1.04 -30.33
N VAL A 297 22.05 -1.41 -29.32
CA VAL A 297 21.24 -0.44 -28.57
C VAL A 297 22.15 0.53 -27.83
N ARG A 298 23.22 0.06 -27.18
CA ARG A 298 24.21 0.92 -26.52
C ARG A 298 24.80 1.94 -27.49
N ALA A 299 25.25 1.50 -28.66
CA ALA A 299 25.74 2.39 -29.71
C ALA A 299 24.69 3.44 -30.14
N CYS A 300 23.41 3.05 -30.25
CA CYS A 300 22.35 4.02 -30.60
C CYS A 300 22.07 5.08 -29.52
N PHE A 301 22.29 4.77 -28.24
CA PHE A 301 22.25 5.75 -27.16
C PHE A 301 23.45 6.70 -27.24
N GLU A 302 24.65 6.16 -27.44
CA GLU A 302 25.91 6.93 -27.55
C GLU A 302 25.91 7.87 -28.77
N GLU A 303 25.42 7.41 -29.93
CA GLU A 303 25.23 8.21 -31.16
C GLU A 303 24.34 9.45 -30.94
N ARG A 304 23.48 9.41 -29.92
CA ARG A 304 22.58 10.51 -29.55
C ARG A 304 23.06 11.29 -28.34
N GLU A 305 24.31 11.08 -27.95
CA GLU A 305 24.92 11.72 -26.79
C GLU A 305 24.06 11.48 -25.53
N ILE A 306 23.66 10.23 -25.29
CA ILE A 306 22.98 9.81 -24.07
C ILE A 306 23.79 8.67 -23.45
N ASP A 307 24.17 8.85 -22.18
CA ASP A 307 24.82 7.79 -21.41
C ASP A 307 23.85 6.60 -21.27
N PHE A 308 24.24 5.45 -21.82
CA PHE A 308 23.43 4.24 -21.79
C PHE A 308 23.18 3.74 -20.36
N ASP A 309 24.14 3.89 -19.46
CA ASP A 309 24.00 3.43 -18.07
C ASP A 309 23.24 4.46 -17.21
N ARG A 310 23.13 5.71 -17.67
CA ARG A 310 22.35 6.79 -17.05
C ARG A 310 21.39 7.45 -18.05
N PRO A 311 20.42 6.69 -18.62
CA PRO A 311 19.58 7.19 -19.71
C PRO A 311 18.58 8.27 -19.27
N TYR A 312 18.47 8.53 -17.97
CA TYR A 312 17.65 9.59 -17.38
C TYR A 312 18.31 10.98 -17.41
N LEU A 313 19.59 11.08 -17.81
CA LEU A 313 20.33 12.34 -17.93
C LEU A 313 20.56 12.71 -19.40
N HIS A 314 20.87 13.98 -19.66
CA HIS A 314 21.68 14.40 -20.80
C HIS A 314 23.16 14.08 -20.54
N SER A 315 23.90 13.65 -21.58
CA SER A 315 25.29 13.16 -21.47
C SER A 315 26.30 14.10 -20.81
N SER A 316 26.06 15.41 -20.81
CA SER A 316 26.94 16.42 -20.21
C SER A 316 26.66 16.71 -18.74
N ASN A 317 25.58 16.16 -18.18
CA ASN A 317 25.11 16.53 -16.85
C ASN A 317 25.58 15.57 -15.75
N HIS A 318 25.94 16.13 -14.59
CA HIS A 318 26.28 15.36 -13.40
C HIS A 318 25.00 14.95 -12.64
N ASP A 319 25.00 13.71 -12.15
CA ASP A 319 23.89 13.20 -11.34
C ASP A 319 23.94 13.76 -9.91
N HIS A 320 23.13 14.78 -9.64
CA HIS A 320 22.96 15.42 -8.34
C HIS A 320 21.56 15.19 -7.75
N TYR A 321 20.77 14.30 -8.37
CA TYR A 321 19.37 14.10 -8.02
C TYR A 321 19.23 13.17 -6.83
N GLU A 322 19.10 13.73 -5.63
CA GLU A 322 18.79 13.00 -4.40
C GLU A 322 17.35 13.24 -3.96
N PHE A 323 16.74 12.25 -3.33
CA PHE A 323 15.39 12.39 -2.77
C PHE A 323 15.30 11.64 -1.45
N ARG A 324 14.96 12.36 -0.38
CA ARG A 324 14.83 11.78 0.96
C ARG A 324 13.39 11.30 1.14
N SER A 325 13.18 10.04 0.81
CA SER A 325 11.91 9.32 1.06
C SER A 325 11.65 9.08 2.55
N LYS A 326 12.69 9.19 3.38
CA LYS A 326 12.56 9.17 4.84
C LYS A 326 12.13 10.57 5.27
N ALA A 327 10.93 10.66 5.82
CA ALA A 327 10.62 11.75 6.73
C ALA A 327 11.82 11.95 7.66
N ARG A 328 12.19 13.20 7.96
CA ARG A 328 12.90 13.47 9.21
C ARG A 328 11.96 13.02 10.32
N GLY A 329 11.99 11.74 10.65
CA GLY A 329 11.67 11.28 11.97
C GLY A 329 12.59 12.07 12.86
N THR A 330 12.03 13.06 13.55
CA THR A 330 12.65 13.54 14.77
C THR A 330 13.01 12.27 15.54
N LYS A 331 14.30 12.10 15.84
CA LYS A 331 14.77 11.03 16.71
C LYS A 331 14.11 11.25 18.07
N LYS A 332 12.87 10.82 18.23
CA LYS A 332 12.30 10.56 19.53
C LYS A 332 12.75 9.17 19.91
N SER A 333 13.40 9.07 21.06
CA SER A 333 13.47 7.82 21.80
C SER A 333 12.06 7.23 21.86
N PRO A 334 11.86 5.90 21.80
CA PRO A 334 10.56 5.32 22.07
C PRO A 334 10.23 5.70 23.52
N THR A 335 9.30 6.62 23.71
CA THR A 335 8.82 7.04 25.03
C THR A 335 7.39 6.56 25.20
N LYS A 336 6.97 6.42 26.45
CA LYS A 336 5.57 6.23 26.87
C LYS A 336 4.61 7.20 26.16
N ASP A 337 5.13 8.32 25.67
CA ASP A 337 4.40 9.31 24.89
C ASP A 337 3.90 8.77 23.54
N SER A 338 4.51 7.75 22.92
CA SER A 338 4.03 7.26 21.61
C SER A 338 2.65 6.59 21.69
N SER A 339 2.38 5.78 22.72
CA SER A 339 1.03 5.24 22.96
C SER A 339 0.03 6.33 23.35
N ALA A 340 0.47 7.33 24.13
CA ALA A 340 -0.38 8.46 24.51
C ALA A 340 -0.69 9.38 23.31
N GLU A 341 0.28 9.62 22.44
CA GLU A 341 0.17 10.38 21.19
C GLU A 341 -0.82 9.71 20.24
N ILE A 342 -0.70 8.39 20.05
CA ILE A 342 -1.66 7.61 19.26
C ILE A 342 -3.07 7.71 19.87
N GLY A 343 -3.17 7.56 21.19
CA GLY A 343 -4.43 7.74 21.92
C GLY A 343 -5.05 9.11 21.68
N GLN A 344 -4.26 10.17 21.79
CA GLN A 344 -4.69 11.54 21.57
C GLN A 344 -5.16 11.77 20.13
N ARG A 345 -4.44 11.24 19.12
CA ARG A 345 -4.86 11.32 17.71
C ARG A 345 -6.19 10.61 17.47
N LEU A 346 -6.39 9.42 18.05
CA LEU A 346 -7.65 8.70 17.95
C LEU A 346 -8.79 9.46 18.64
N VAL A 347 -8.54 10.06 19.82
CA VAL A 347 -9.52 10.92 20.51
C VAL A 347 -9.89 12.14 19.67
N GLN A 348 -8.90 12.83 19.08
CA GLN A 348 -9.11 14.05 18.28
C GLN A 348 -9.85 13.79 16.96
N SER A 349 -9.63 12.63 16.34
CA SER A 349 -10.27 12.24 15.07
C SER A 349 -11.62 11.56 15.24
N ALA A 350 -12.04 11.29 16.48
CA ALA A 350 -13.33 10.64 16.76
C ALA A 350 -14.50 11.57 16.42
N VAL A 351 -15.44 11.05 15.63
CA VAL A 351 -16.70 11.72 15.28
C VAL A 351 -17.79 11.26 16.25
N TRP A 352 -18.40 12.20 16.97
CA TRP A 352 -19.34 11.92 18.06
C TRP A 352 -20.80 12.16 17.66
N HIS A 353 -21.70 11.28 18.11
CA HIS A 353 -23.14 11.45 18.03
C HIS A 353 -23.83 10.68 19.17
N GLU A 354 -24.66 11.37 19.96
CA GLU A 354 -25.46 10.77 21.06
C GLU A 354 -24.68 9.84 22.01
N GLY A 355 -23.53 10.29 22.50
CA GLY A 355 -22.69 9.51 23.43
C GLY A 355 -21.92 8.34 22.81
N ARG A 356 -22.04 8.14 21.49
CA ARG A 356 -21.27 7.16 20.70
C ARG A 356 -20.25 7.89 19.83
N CYS A 357 -19.18 7.19 19.46
CA CYS A 357 -18.20 7.73 18.50
C CYS A 357 -17.74 6.69 17.48
N ASN A 358 -17.30 7.19 16.32
CA ASN A 358 -16.76 6.40 15.22
C ASN A 358 -15.64 7.19 14.49
N TRP A 359 -14.98 6.56 13.53
CA TRP A 359 -13.98 7.16 12.66
C TRP A 359 -14.29 6.88 11.20
N MET A 360 -13.65 7.63 10.30
CA MET A 360 -13.73 7.41 8.87
C MET A 360 -12.64 6.43 8.43
N GLY A 361 -13.02 5.32 7.83
CA GLY A 361 -12.13 4.41 7.11
C GLY A 361 -11.92 4.84 5.65
N GLN A 362 -11.78 3.88 4.73
CA GLN A 362 -11.70 4.16 3.29
C GLN A 362 -13.06 4.60 2.71
N GLY A 363 -13.47 5.83 3.01
CA GLY A 363 -14.68 6.47 2.47
C GLY A 363 -16.00 6.15 3.18
N SER A 364 -15.96 5.42 4.30
CA SER A 364 -17.15 5.09 5.12
C SER A 364 -16.81 4.98 6.60
N ALA A 365 -17.83 5.01 7.46
CA ALA A 365 -17.68 4.77 8.90
C ALA A 365 -17.20 3.33 9.17
N LEU A 366 -16.42 3.14 10.23
CA LEU A 366 -15.93 1.80 10.58
C LEU A 366 -17.05 0.87 11.05
N GLY A 367 -16.84 -0.42 10.80
CA GLY A 367 -17.65 -1.51 11.35
C GLY A 367 -17.46 -1.68 12.87
N PRO A 368 -18.26 -2.57 13.49
CA PRO A 368 -18.23 -2.79 14.93
C PRO A 368 -17.17 -3.83 15.37
N ASP A 369 -16.56 -4.55 14.43
CA ASP A 369 -15.69 -5.70 14.72
C ASP A 369 -14.41 -5.35 15.48
N LEU A 370 -13.78 -6.37 16.07
CA LEU A 370 -12.57 -6.23 16.87
C LEU A 370 -11.32 -6.02 15.99
N TYR A 371 -11.33 -6.52 14.76
CA TYR A 371 -10.18 -6.52 13.86
C TYR A 371 -9.82 -5.11 13.36
N SER A 372 -10.78 -4.42 12.77
CA SER A 372 -10.62 -3.10 12.14
C SER A 372 -11.65 -2.09 12.62
N GLY A 373 -12.67 -2.55 13.35
CA GLY A 373 -13.79 -1.75 13.79
C GLY A 373 -13.60 -1.03 15.12
N THR A 374 -14.69 -0.39 15.57
CA THR A 374 -14.67 0.49 16.73
C THR A 374 -14.42 -0.24 18.04
N SER A 375 -14.78 -1.53 18.16
CA SER A 375 -14.54 -2.29 19.39
C SER A 375 -13.04 -2.54 19.63
N GLY A 376 -12.24 -2.74 18.57
CA GLY A 376 -10.78 -2.84 18.69
C GLY A 376 -10.11 -1.52 19.09
N ILE A 377 -10.65 -0.39 18.62
CA ILE A 377 -10.17 0.94 19.01
C ILE A 377 -10.52 1.23 20.47
N ALA A 378 -11.77 0.96 20.87
CA ALA A 378 -12.26 1.16 22.23
C ALA A 378 -11.34 0.52 23.26
N LEU A 379 -10.89 -0.66 22.89
CA LEU A 379 -10.15 -1.58 23.70
C LEU A 379 -8.64 -1.26 23.81
N PHE A 380 -8.06 -0.60 22.82
CA PHE A 380 -6.78 0.08 22.99
C PHE A 380 -6.94 1.30 23.91
N LEU A 381 -7.92 2.18 23.62
CA LEU A 381 -8.10 3.43 24.35
C LEU A 381 -8.42 3.20 25.84
N SER A 382 -9.12 2.12 26.18
CA SER A 382 -9.44 1.74 27.57
C SER A 382 -8.21 1.33 28.39
N GLN A 383 -7.06 1.12 27.75
CA GLN A 383 -5.80 0.84 28.44
C GLN A 383 -5.00 2.11 28.76
N LEU A 384 -5.39 3.26 28.22
CA LEU A 384 -4.75 4.54 28.49
C LEU A 384 -5.33 5.18 29.74
N SER A 385 -4.51 5.71 30.65
CA SER A 385 -5.00 6.39 31.87
C SER A 385 -5.66 7.76 31.60
N ASP A 386 -5.64 8.24 30.36
CA ASP A 386 -6.19 9.54 29.98
C ASP A 386 -7.74 9.54 30.03
N PRO A 387 -8.39 10.48 30.75
CA PRO A 387 -9.85 10.53 30.84
C PRO A 387 -10.57 10.70 29.50
N ALA A 388 -10.00 11.44 28.54
CA ALA A 388 -10.62 11.60 27.23
C ALA A 388 -10.53 10.30 26.41
N ALA A 389 -9.43 9.56 26.51
CA ALA A 389 -9.29 8.23 25.94
C ALA A 389 -10.30 7.25 26.57
N GLN A 390 -10.47 7.25 27.89
CA GLN A 390 -11.47 6.40 28.58
C GLN A 390 -12.91 6.71 28.15
N LYS A 391 -13.27 8.00 28.06
CA LYS A 391 -14.57 8.42 27.52
C LYS A 391 -14.75 7.95 26.08
N THR A 392 -13.74 8.13 25.24
CA THR A 392 -13.77 7.73 23.83
C THR A 392 -13.85 6.21 23.68
N ALA A 393 -13.20 5.45 24.55
CA ALA A 393 -13.33 4.00 24.62
C ALA A 393 -14.78 3.57 24.84
N LEU A 394 -15.46 4.17 25.82
CA LEU A 394 -16.87 3.91 26.10
C LEU A 394 -17.77 4.30 24.90
N GLY A 395 -17.54 5.45 24.28
CA GLY A 395 -18.28 5.85 23.08
C GLY A 395 -18.10 4.89 21.89
N ALA A 396 -16.89 4.36 21.70
CA ALA A 396 -16.55 3.46 20.61
C ALA A 396 -17.11 2.04 20.80
N ILE A 397 -17.13 1.53 22.04
CA ILE A 397 -17.74 0.22 22.33
C ILE A 397 -19.27 0.31 22.28
N GLU A 398 -19.89 1.40 22.74
CA GLU A 398 -21.34 1.61 22.60
C GLU A 398 -21.74 1.76 21.12
N GLN A 399 -20.87 2.37 20.30
CA GLN A 399 -21.05 2.35 18.85
C GLN A 399 -21.04 0.93 18.28
N ALA A 400 -20.07 0.09 18.68
CA ALA A 400 -19.99 -1.30 18.24
C ALA A 400 -21.24 -2.11 18.63
N LEU A 401 -21.67 -1.97 19.89
CA LEU A 401 -22.86 -2.62 20.45
C LEU A 401 -24.14 -2.18 19.72
N SER A 402 -24.26 -0.91 19.34
CA SER A 402 -25.42 -0.40 18.59
C SER A 402 -25.49 -0.88 17.13
N ARG A 403 -24.42 -1.53 16.63
CA ARG A 403 -24.30 -2.00 15.24
C ARG A 403 -24.07 -3.51 15.15
N LEU A 404 -24.43 -4.27 16.18
CA LEU A 404 -24.33 -5.75 16.16
C LEU A 404 -25.01 -6.37 14.94
N ASP A 405 -26.16 -5.85 14.52
CA ASP A 405 -26.89 -6.35 13.36
C ASP A 405 -26.20 -6.10 12.01
N ALA A 406 -25.18 -5.24 11.97
CA ALA A 406 -24.35 -5.06 10.79
C ALA A 406 -23.45 -6.28 10.51
N ILE A 407 -23.23 -7.16 11.51
CA ILE A 407 -22.49 -8.40 11.34
C ILE A 407 -23.44 -9.52 10.85
N PRO A 408 -23.20 -10.10 9.67
CA PRO A 408 -24.01 -11.19 9.12
C PRO A 408 -24.08 -12.39 10.06
N PRO A 409 -25.22 -13.11 10.15
CA PRO A 409 -25.40 -14.24 11.06
C PRO A 409 -24.24 -15.26 11.09
N ASP A 410 -23.73 -15.64 9.92
CA ASP A 410 -22.67 -16.65 9.80
C ASP A 410 -21.31 -16.20 10.37
N ALA A 411 -21.07 -14.88 10.43
CA ALA A 411 -19.84 -14.28 10.96
C ALA A 411 -19.91 -13.93 12.45
N ARG A 412 -21.11 -13.96 13.07
CA ARG A 412 -21.31 -13.50 14.47
C ARG A 412 -20.47 -14.27 15.48
N LEU A 413 -20.16 -15.54 15.24
CA LEU A 413 -19.34 -16.33 16.16
C LEU A 413 -17.88 -15.88 16.19
N GLY A 414 -17.36 -15.27 15.12
CA GLY A 414 -15.95 -14.95 14.97
C GLY A 414 -15.38 -14.08 16.10
N LEU A 415 -14.13 -14.33 16.46
CA LEU A 415 -13.44 -13.56 17.50
C LEU A 415 -13.07 -12.16 17.00
N TYR A 416 -12.41 -12.05 15.86
CA TYR A 416 -11.95 -10.75 15.36
C TYR A 416 -13.01 -10.05 14.50
N MET A 417 -13.86 -10.81 13.80
CA MET A 417 -14.85 -10.28 12.86
C MET A 417 -16.31 -10.40 13.33
N GLY A 418 -16.54 -10.91 14.54
CA GLY A 418 -17.88 -11.27 15.04
C GLY A 418 -18.26 -10.61 16.36
N TRP A 419 -19.43 -11.01 16.87
CA TRP A 419 -19.97 -10.59 18.16
C TRP A 419 -19.12 -11.06 19.33
N THR A 420 -18.43 -12.20 19.19
CA THR A 420 -17.56 -12.73 20.24
C THR A 420 -16.46 -11.73 20.61
N GLY A 421 -15.84 -11.08 19.62
CA GLY A 421 -14.86 -10.02 19.84
C GLY A 421 -15.42 -8.77 20.48
N ILE A 422 -16.65 -8.39 20.10
CA ILE A 422 -17.34 -7.23 20.67
C ILE A 422 -17.67 -7.49 22.14
N ALA A 423 -18.19 -8.69 22.46
CA ALA A 423 -18.46 -9.10 23.84
C ALA A 423 -17.16 -9.18 24.66
N PHE A 424 -16.08 -9.68 24.06
CA PHE A 424 -14.77 -9.71 24.68
C PHE A 424 -14.26 -8.30 25.00
N ALA A 425 -14.26 -7.39 24.02
CA ALA A 425 -13.87 -5.99 24.22
C ALA A 425 -14.73 -5.31 25.30
N ALA A 426 -16.06 -5.50 25.28
CA ALA A 426 -16.95 -4.96 26.30
C ALA A 426 -16.59 -5.48 27.71
N ALA A 427 -16.32 -6.78 27.86
CA ALA A 427 -15.89 -7.34 29.15
C ALA A 427 -14.54 -6.79 29.60
N CYS A 428 -13.58 -6.59 28.69
CA CYS A 428 -12.28 -5.97 28.99
C CYS A 428 -12.42 -4.50 29.46
N LEU A 429 -13.46 -3.80 29.02
CA LEU A 429 -13.81 -2.45 29.46
C LEU A 429 -14.59 -2.43 30.80
N GLY A 430 -14.90 -3.60 31.38
CA GLY A 430 -15.71 -3.72 32.60
C GLY A 430 -17.22 -3.68 32.35
N LEU A 431 -17.67 -3.68 31.09
CA LEU A 431 -19.08 -3.69 30.70
C LEU A 431 -19.64 -5.12 30.67
N HIS A 432 -19.52 -5.82 31.79
CA HIS A 432 -19.90 -7.23 31.91
C HIS A 432 -21.39 -7.46 31.63
N ASP A 433 -22.26 -6.51 31.99
CA ASP A 433 -23.69 -6.55 31.72
C ASP A 433 -24.01 -6.51 30.22
N ARG A 434 -23.21 -5.76 29.42
CA ARG A 434 -23.33 -5.70 27.96
C ARG A 434 -22.86 -7.01 27.32
N ALA A 435 -21.72 -7.53 27.76
CA ALA A 435 -21.20 -8.82 27.30
C ALA A 435 -22.20 -9.97 27.60
N ALA A 436 -22.79 -9.97 28.81
CA ALA A 436 -23.77 -10.97 29.25
C ALA A 436 -25.07 -10.96 28.44
N LYS A 437 -25.38 -9.90 27.69
CA LYS A 437 -26.52 -9.90 26.75
C LYS A 437 -26.20 -10.61 25.43
N ILE A 438 -24.93 -10.60 25.00
CA ILE A 438 -24.48 -11.16 23.73
C ILE A 438 -24.17 -12.66 23.86
N ILE A 439 -23.45 -13.03 24.91
CA ILE A 439 -22.92 -14.40 25.13
C ILE A 439 -24.02 -15.47 25.04
N PRO A 440 -25.17 -15.36 25.73
CA PRO A 440 -26.23 -16.36 25.64
C PRO A 440 -26.87 -16.45 24.24
N GLN A 441 -26.93 -15.36 23.50
CA GLN A 441 -27.45 -15.37 22.13
C GLN A 441 -26.52 -16.16 21.20
N LEU A 442 -25.21 -15.96 21.35
CA LEU A 442 -24.22 -16.76 20.64
C LEU A 442 -24.32 -18.24 21.01
N MET A 443 -24.51 -18.58 22.29
CA MET A 443 -24.62 -19.98 22.72
C MET A 443 -25.87 -20.70 22.18
N ARG A 444 -26.96 -19.96 21.96
CA ARG A 444 -28.23 -20.50 21.42
C ARG A 444 -28.25 -20.58 19.89
N ALA A 445 -27.47 -19.77 19.20
CA ALA A 445 -27.43 -19.74 17.74
C ALA A 445 -26.85 -21.03 17.15
N ARG A 446 -27.29 -21.39 15.93
CA ARG A 446 -26.72 -22.50 15.16
C ARG A 446 -25.50 -22.03 14.37
N HIS A 447 -24.34 -22.64 14.62
CA HIS A 447 -23.05 -22.28 14.00
C HIS A 447 -22.61 -23.26 12.91
N SER A 448 -23.57 -23.76 12.13
CA SER A 448 -23.34 -24.81 11.13
C SER A 448 -22.52 -24.31 9.93
N HIS A 449 -22.66 -23.04 9.56
CA HIS A 449 -21.93 -22.40 8.46
C HIS A 449 -20.80 -21.48 8.92
N SER A 450 -20.58 -21.35 10.23
CA SER A 450 -19.48 -20.53 10.74
C SER A 450 -18.13 -21.13 10.37
N GLU A 451 -17.20 -20.25 10.01
CA GLU A 451 -15.81 -20.56 9.70
C GLU A 451 -15.12 -21.35 10.84
N LEU A 452 -14.01 -21.99 10.51
CA LEU A 452 -13.28 -22.86 11.45
C LEU A 452 -12.07 -22.17 12.08
N ASP A 453 -11.64 -21.04 11.51
CA ASP A 453 -10.38 -20.39 11.83
C ASP A 453 -10.38 -19.49 13.07
N PHE A 454 -9.24 -18.84 13.34
CA PHE A 454 -9.02 -18.03 14.52
C PHE A 454 -9.65 -16.63 14.41
N VAL A 455 -9.73 -16.06 13.21
CA VAL A 455 -10.21 -14.69 12.98
C VAL A 455 -11.73 -14.63 12.98
N SER A 456 -12.35 -15.47 12.16
CA SER A 456 -13.76 -15.42 11.81
C SER A 456 -14.55 -16.62 12.36
N GLY A 457 -13.84 -17.62 12.89
CA GLY A 457 -14.40 -18.94 13.14
C GLY A 457 -14.38 -19.44 14.57
N LYS A 458 -14.66 -20.75 14.67
CA LYS A 458 -14.79 -21.49 15.93
C LYS A 458 -13.50 -21.49 16.77
N ALA A 459 -12.31 -21.52 16.15
CA ALA A 459 -11.06 -21.56 16.91
C ALA A 459 -10.83 -20.29 17.74
N GLY A 460 -11.10 -19.12 17.17
CA GLY A 460 -11.03 -17.86 17.91
C GLY A 460 -12.11 -17.81 19.00
N ALA A 461 -13.33 -18.24 18.66
CA ALA A 461 -14.44 -18.23 19.59
C ALA A 461 -14.18 -19.10 20.84
N ILE A 462 -13.69 -20.33 20.65
CA ILE A 462 -13.31 -21.25 21.75
C ILE A 462 -12.46 -20.53 22.79
N THR A 463 -11.46 -19.80 22.31
CA THR A 463 -10.48 -19.10 23.12
C THR A 463 -11.15 -18.01 23.99
N ALA A 464 -12.08 -17.24 23.41
CA ALA A 464 -12.86 -16.26 24.17
C ALA A 464 -13.89 -16.90 25.12
N PHE A 465 -14.55 -18.00 24.73
CA PHE A 465 -15.53 -18.68 25.59
C PHE A 465 -14.89 -19.37 26.80
N ILE A 466 -13.65 -19.87 26.68
CA ILE A 466 -12.87 -20.31 27.84
C ILE A 466 -12.67 -19.14 28.82
N HIS A 467 -12.37 -17.95 28.29
CA HIS A 467 -12.18 -16.75 29.10
C HIS A 467 -13.49 -16.24 29.74
N PHE A 468 -14.62 -16.37 29.05
CA PHE A 468 -15.95 -16.12 29.60
C PHE A 468 -16.38 -17.14 30.67
N GLY A 469 -15.64 -18.24 30.86
CA GLY A 469 -15.97 -19.32 31.79
C GLY A 469 -16.94 -20.36 31.21
N GLU A 470 -17.32 -20.22 29.95
CA GLU A 470 -18.29 -21.06 29.24
C GLU A 470 -17.62 -22.30 28.61
N ILE A 471 -16.94 -23.08 29.46
CA ILE A 471 -16.07 -24.19 29.03
C ILE A 471 -16.85 -25.27 28.27
N GLU A 472 -18.09 -25.56 28.66
CA GLU A 472 -18.93 -26.55 27.98
C GLU A 472 -19.27 -26.13 26.54
N PHE A 473 -19.58 -24.84 26.33
CA PHE A 473 -19.83 -24.33 24.99
C PHE A 473 -18.56 -24.31 24.15
N ALA A 474 -17.43 -23.91 24.74
CA ALA A 474 -16.13 -24.00 24.09
C ALA A 474 -15.80 -25.46 23.68
N ALA A 475 -16.07 -26.43 24.55
CA ALA A 475 -15.89 -27.86 24.25
C ALA A 475 -16.79 -28.34 23.10
N ARG A 476 -18.05 -27.88 23.03
CA ARG A 476 -18.96 -28.17 21.90
C ARG A 476 -18.42 -27.62 20.58
N LEU A 477 -17.85 -26.42 20.58
CA LEU A 477 -17.17 -25.85 19.41
C LEU A 477 -15.91 -26.64 19.03
N GLY A 478 -15.12 -27.06 20.02
CA GLY A 478 -13.94 -27.92 19.83
C GLY A 478 -14.33 -29.27 19.21
N ASP A 479 -15.41 -29.89 19.67
CA ASP A 479 -15.91 -31.14 19.11
C ASP A 479 -16.39 -30.97 17.66
N ALA A 480 -16.94 -29.80 17.33
CA ALA A 480 -17.26 -29.46 15.95
C ALA A 480 -15.98 -29.32 15.09
N LEU A 481 -14.92 -28.69 15.60
CA LEU A 481 -13.62 -28.63 14.91
C LEU A 481 -13.05 -30.03 14.67
N LEU A 482 -13.11 -30.93 15.66
CA LEU A 482 -12.65 -32.32 15.52
C LEU A 482 -13.43 -33.10 14.47
N ARG A 483 -14.75 -32.88 14.36
CA ARG A 483 -15.59 -33.49 13.31
C ARG A 483 -15.30 -32.93 11.92
N SER A 484 -14.96 -31.65 11.81
CA SER A 484 -14.64 -30.99 10.53
C SER A 484 -13.19 -31.19 10.07
N ALA A 485 -12.33 -31.81 10.89
CA ALA A 485 -10.94 -32.04 10.55
C ALA A 485 -10.79 -33.01 9.36
N GLN A 486 -10.00 -32.61 8.36
CA GLN A 486 -9.55 -33.48 7.29
C GLN A 486 -8.33 -34.26 7.78
N LYS A 487 -8.51 -35.57 7.98
CA LYS A 487 -7.53 -36.46 8.60
C LYS A 487 -6.72 -37.21 7.55
N SER A 488 -5.40 -37.21 7.68
CA SER A 488 -4.48 -37.93 6.81
C SER A 488 -3.34 -38.55 7.63
N LYS A 489 -2.50 -39.38 6.99
CA LYS A 489 -1.25 -39.88 7.61
C LYS A 489 -0.28 -38.76 7.98
N SER A 490 -0.37 -37.64 7.27
CA SER A 490 0.47 -36.47 7.49
C SER A 490 -0.13 -35.47 8.48
N GLY A 491 -1.06 -35.89 9.34
CA GLY A 491 -1.72 -35.03 10.31
C GLY A 491 -3.10 -34.53 9.87
N TRP A 492 -3.67 -33.65 10.69
CA TRP A 492 -5.03 -33.12 10.55
C TRP A 492 -4.98 -31.66 10.13
N SER A 493 -5.89 -31.27 9.25
CA SER A 493 -6.02 -29.88 8.79
C SER A 493 -7.48 -29.50 8.61
N TRP A 494 -7.73 -28.21 8.44
CA TRP A 494 -9.09 -27.67 8.34
C TRP A 494 -9.27 -26.96 7.01
N LYS A 495 -10.43 -27.21 6.39
CA LYS A 495 -10.77 -26.62 5.09
C LYS A 495 -10.79 -25.10 5.20
N SER A 496 -10.19 -24.44 4.23
CA SER A 496 -10.28 -23.00 4.02
C SER A 496 -10.68 -22.72 2.56
N PRO A 497 -10.98 -21.46 2.19
CA PRO A 497 -11.25 -21.09 0.80
C PRO A 497 -10.05 -21.27 -0.14
N ALA A 498 -8.85 -21.50 0.40
CA ALA A 498 -7.66 -21.71 -0.40
C ALA A 498 -7.68 -23.10 -1.06
N PRO A 499 -6.98 -23.28 -2.21
CA PRO A 499 -6.91 -24.59 -2.89
C PRO A 499 -6.31 -25.71 -2.04
N ARG A 500 -5.56 -25.35 -1.00
CA ARG A 500 -5.03 -26.26 0.02
C ARG A 500 -5.23 -25.64 1.40
N ASN A 501 -5.49 -26.49 2.39
CA ASN A 501 -5.69 -26.07 3.77
C ASN A 501 -4.50 -25.28 4.29
N LEU A 502 -4.77 -24.11 4.87
CA LEU A 502 -3.73 -23.14 5.21
C LEU A 502 -2.90 -23.58 6.42
N THR A 503 -1.62 -23.20 6.37
CA THR A 503 -0.74 -23.08 7.55
C THR A 503 -0.94 -21.70 8.19
N GLY A 504 -0.38 -21.47 9.38
CA GLY A 504 -0.40 -20.16 10.01
C GLY A 504 -1.60 -19.92 10.92
N PHE A 505 -1.60 -18.77 11.59
CA PHE A 505 -2.43 -18.55 12.78
C PHE A 505 -3.83 -18.02 12.48
N ALA A 506 -3.95 -17.03 11.57
CA ALA A 506 -5.23 -16.34 11.37
C ALA A 506 -6.31 -17.26 10.76
N HIS A 507 -6.00 -17.81 9.58
CA HIS A 507 -6.93 -18.61 8.77
C HIS A 507 -6.50 -20.08 8.62
N GLY A 508 -5.46 -20.49 9.35
CA GLY A 508 -4.76 -21.74 9.14
C GLY A 508 -4.78 -22.69 10.34
N THR A 509 -4.04 -23.77 10.15
CA THR A 509 -4.00 -24.92 11.07
C THR A 509 -3.38 -24.56 12.44
N ALA A 510 -2.40 -23.66 12.50
CA ALA A 510 -1.79 -23.22 13.76
C ALA A 510 -2.78 -22.53 14.71
N GLY A 511 -3.73 -21.74 14.19
CA GLY A 511 -4.77 -21.10 15.01
C GLY A 511 -5.77 -22.11 15.59
N VAL A 512 -6.12 -23.12 14.81
CA VAL A 512 -6.95 -24.24 15.29
C VAL A 512 -6.21 -25.05 16.35
N ALA A 513 -4.94 -25.37 16.12
CA ALA A 513 -4.12 -26.10 17.07
C ALA A 513 -3.99 -25.34 18.40
N HIS A 514 -3.81 -24.02 18.35
CA HIS A 514 -3.77 -23.16 19.54
C HIS A 514 -5.06 -23.27 20.35
N ALA A 515 -6.23 -23.14 19.72
CA ALA A 515 -7.52 -23.27 20.40
C ALA A 515 -7.74 -24.66 21.03
N LEU A 516 -7.24 -25.71 20.38
CA LEU A 516 -7.33 -27.09 20.89
C LEU A 516 -6.40 -27.33 22.09
N VAL A 517 -5.21 -26.72 22.10
CA VAL A 517 -4.32 -26.72 23.27
C VAL A 517 -4.96 -25.98 24.45
N GLU A 518 -5.59 -24.82 24.22
CA GLU A 518 -6.34 -24.10 25.26
C GLU A 518 -7.49 -24.94 25.82
N LEU A 519 -8.26 -25.62 24.95
CA LEU A 519 -9.31 -26.53 25.41
C LEU A 519 -8.77 -27.70 26.22
N PHE A 520 -7.63 -28.27 25.83
CA PHE A 520 -6.98 -29.30 26.61
C PHE A 520 -6.62 -28.78 28.00
N GLN A 521 -6.02 -27.59 28.11
CA GLN A 521 -5.71 -26.97 29.40
C GLN A 521 -6.96 -26.70 30.23
N ALA A 522 -8.05 -26.27 29.60
CA ALA A 522 -9.29 -25.94 30.30
C ALA A 522 -10.10 -27.17 30.76
N THR A 523 -9.99 -28.30 30.06
CA THR A 523 -10.87 -29.48 30.26
C THR A 523 -10.12 -30.75 30.71
N GLY A 524 -8.82 -30.84 30.48
CA GLY A 524 -8.02 -32.06 30.62
C GLY A 524 -8.33 -33.16 29.59
N ALA A 525 -9.22 -32.93 28.62
CA ALA A 525 -9.70 -33.98 27.73
C ALA A 525 -8.64 -34.36 26.66
N PRO A 526 -8.13 -35.61 26.65
CA PRO A 526 -7.00 -36.01 25.78
C PRO A 526 -7.26 -35.84 24.28
N LYS A 527 -8.52 -35.93 23.84
CA LYS A 527 -8.93 -35.75 22.44
C LYS A 527 -8.48 -34.41 21.85
N TYR A 528 -8.47 -33.34 22.65
CA TYR A 528 -8.07 -32.01 22.18
C TYR A 528 -6.55 -31.90 22.03
N ARG A 529 -5.79 -32.45 22.97
CA ARG A 529 -4.33 -32.58 22.85
C ARG A 529 -3.94 -33.39 21.61
N GLN A 530 -4.53 -34.58 21.43
CA GLN A 530 -4.25 -35.42 20.27
C GLN A 530 -4.53 -34.68 18.95
N ALA A 531 -5.66 -33.97 18.87
CA ALA A 531 -6.01 -33.21 17.68
C ALA A 531 -5.03 -32.05 17.41
N ALA A 532 -4.55 -31.35 18.45
CA ALA A 532 -3.52 -30.33 18.33
C ALA A 532 -2.18 -30.93 17.85
N GLU A 533 -1.76 -32.07 18.40
CA GLU A 533 -0.55 -32.78 17.98
C GLU A 533 -0.63 -33.21 16.49
N GLN A 534 -1.81 -33.63 16.03
CA GLN A 534 -2.05 -33.94 14.62
C GLN A 534 -2.05 -32.68 13.72
N ALA A 535 -2.51 -31.55 14.24
CA ALA A 535 -2.42 -30.26 13.55
C ALA A 535 -0.96 -29.82 13.39
N PHE A 536 -0.15 -29.99 14.44
CA PHE A 536 1.29 -29.72 14.39
C PHE A 536 2.00 -30.64 13.40
N LEU A 537 1.64 -31.92 13.35
CA LEU A 537 2.14 -32.86 12.34
C LEU A 537 1.82 -32.40 10.91
N TYR A 538 0.62 -31.86 10.68
CA TYR A 538 0.25 -31.29 9.39
C TYR A 538 1.15 -30.12 9.00
N GLU A 539 1.44 -29.20 9.93
CA GLU A 539 2.31 -28.06 9.63
C GLU A 539 3.77 -28.47 9.44
N ARG A 540 4.29 -29.43 10.20
CA ARG A 540 5.67 -29.92 10.04
C ARG A 540 5.95 -30.47 8.65
N GLN A 541 4.98 -31.13 8.01
CA GLN A 541 5.16 -31.67 6.65
C GLN A 541 5.41 -30.56 5.61
N TRP A 542 5.00 -29.33 5.92
CA TRP A 542 5.09 -28.16 5.03
C TRP A 542 6.21 -27.20 5.42
N PHE A 543 6.94 -27.50 6.48
CA PHE A 543 8.10 -26.70 6.85
C PHE A 543 9.17 -26.81 5.76
N ASP A 544 9.59 -25.68 5.22
CA ASP A 544 10.69 -25.60 4.28
C ASP A 544 11.97 -25.25 5.02
N ALA A 545 12.95 -26.15 4.98
CA ALA A 545 14.21 -26.01 5.70
C ALA A 545 15.13 -24.92 5.12
N ALA A 546 14.99 -24.58 3.83
CA ALA A 546 15.79 -23.52 3.22
C ALA A 546 15.26 -22.13 3.60
N GLU A 547 13.94 -22.00 3.67
CA GLU A 547 13.28 -20.74 4.07
C GLU A 547 13.16 -20.59 5.60
N CYS A 548 13.33 -21.70 6.33
CA CYS A 548 13.00 -21.85 7.74
C CYS A 548 11.55 -21.42 8.06
N ASN A 549 10.63 -21.65 7.13
CA ASN A 549 9.28 -21.08 7.17
C ASN A 549 8.23 -22.01 6.56
N TRP A 550 6.96 -21.62 6.69
CA TRP A 550 5.81 -22.35 6.15
C TRP A 550 5.19 -21.57 4.98
N PRO A 551 4.82 -22.27 3.90
CA PRO A 551 4.26 -21.63 2.71
C PRO A 551 2.82 -21.15 2.95
N ASP A 552 2.45 -20.07 2.25
CA ASP A 552 1.07 -19.60 2.14
C ASP A 552 0.40 -20.22 0.90
N PHE A 553 -0.64 -21.03 1.13
CA PHE A 553 -1.34 -21.73 0.05
C PHE A 553 -2.45 -20.95 -0.64
N ARG A 554 -2.62 -19.66 -0.33
CA ARG A 554 -3.57 -18.81 -1.09
C ARG A 554 -3.09 -18.57 -2.53
N GLU A 555 -1.78 -18.66 -2.78
CA GLU A 555 -1.22 -18.63 -4.13
C GLU A 555 -0.85 -20.05 -4.60
N THR A 556 -1.26 -20.41 -5.82
CA THR A 556 -1.04 -21.75 -6.39
C THR A 556 0.18 -21.84 -7.31
N LYS A 557 0.81 -20.70 -7.65
CA LYS A 557 1.96 -20.64 -8.55
C LYS A 557 3.22 -21.07 -7.83
N ARG A 558 4.10 -21.80 -8.53
CA ARG A 558 5.45 -22.12 -8.06
C ARG A 558 6.44 -21.01 -8.48
N PRO A 559 7.48 -20.71 -7.68
CA PRO A 559 7.74 -21.26 -6.34
C PRO A 559 6.69 -20.81 -5.30
N LEU A 560 6.46 -21.63 -4.27
CA LEU A 560 5.55 -21.27 -3.18
C LEU A 560 6.05 -20.00 -2.48
N ARG A 561 5.13 -19.17 -2.00
CA ARG A 561 5.46 -17.95 -1.27
C ARG A 561 5.44 -18.17 0.23
N PHE A 562 6.33 -17.47 0.92
CA PHE A 562 6.48 -17.50 2.35
C PHE A 562 6.20 -16.12 2.91
N SER A 563 5.17 -16.01 3.75
CA SER A 563 4.86 -14.78 4.47
C SER A 563 5.60 -14.74 5.81
N ALA A 564 5.74 -13.55 6.38
CA ALA A 564 6.40 -13.34 7.66
C ALA A 564 5.53 -12.44 8.54
N ALA A 565 4.29 -12.84 8.76
CA ALA A 565 3.26 -12.07 9.44
C ALA A 565 2.58 -12.88 10.54
N TRP A 566 1.88 -12.20 11.45
CA TRP A 566 1.00 -12.87 12.43
C TRP A 566 -0.03 -13.76 11.72
N CYS A 567 -0.64 -13.26 10.64
CA CYS A 567 -1.67 -14.01 9.94
C CYS A 567 -1.14 -15.29 9.27
N HIS A 568 0.06 -15.23 8.68
CA HIS A 568 0.66 -16.33 7.91
C HIS A 568 2.18 -16.37 8.03
N GLY A 569 2.70 -17.59 8.19
CA GLY A 569 4.13 -17.89 8.27
C GLY A 569 4.66 -18.01 9.70
N ALA A 570 5.98 -17.94 9.82
CA ALA A 570 6.72 -18.18 11.06
C ALA A 570 6.19 -17.38 12.28
N PRO A 571 5.84 -16.08 12.20
CA PRO A 571 5.44 -15.34 13.39
C PRO A 571 4.15 -15.90 14.02
N GLY A 572 3.10 -16.13 13.23
CA GLY A 572 1.87 -16.74 13.72
C GLY A 572 2.06 -18.17 14.25
N ILE A 573 2.93 -18.95 13.61
CA ILE A 573 3.22 -20.33 14.04
C ILE A 573 3.99 -20.33 15.36
N ALA A 574 4.89 -19.37 15.57
CA ALA A 574 5.60 -19.20 16.84
C ALA A 574 4.62 -19.09 18.01
N LEU A 575 3.54 -18.30 17.88
CA LEU A 575 2.52 -18.16 18.93
C LEU A 575 1.86 -19.51 19.29
N SER A 576 1.51 -20.29 18.27
CA SER A 576 0.91 -21.62 18.47
C SER A 576 1.88 -22.56 19.21
N ARG A 577 3.16 -22.55 18.83
CA ARG A 577 4.20 -23.41 19.42
C ARG A 577 4.65 -22.99 20.81
N LEU A 578 4.79 -21.69 21.06
CA LEU A 578 5.05 -21.15 22.40
C LEU A 578 3.94 -21.60 23.35
N ARG A 579 2.68 -21.45 22.95
CA ARG A 579 1.56 -21.86 23.80
C ARG A 579 1.50 -23.37 24.04
N ALA A 580 1.76 -24.17 23.00
CA ALA A 580 1.89 -25.62 23.14
C ALA A 580 3.01 -26.00 24.13
N TYR A 581 4.15 -25.31 24.10
CA TYR A 581 5.23 -25.53 25.05
C TYR A 581 4.85 -25.14 26.48
N GLU A 582 4.18 -24.00 26.70
CA GLU A 582 3.74 -23.58 28.03
C GLU A 582 2.83 -24.61 28.71
N ILE A 583 1.94 -25.23 27.94
CA ILE A 583 0.92 -26.17 28.45
C ILE A 583 1.44 -27.61 28.48
N LEU A 584 2.06 -28.07 27.40
CA LEU A 584 2.46 -29.48 27.23
C LEU A 584 3.89 -29.77 27.72
N ARG A 585 4.72 -28.72 27.91
CA ARG A 585 6.12 -28.82 28.38
C ARG A 585 7.02 -29.72 27.53
N ASP A 586 6.68 -29.89 26.25
CA ASP A 586 7.44 -30.70 25.29
C ASP A 586 8.53 -29.88 24.59
N SER A 587 9.76 -30.38 24.63
CA SER A 587 10.93 -29.74 24.01
C SER A 587 10.85 -29.60 22.50
N THR A 588 10.03 -30.41 21.83
CA THR A 588 9.80 -30.31 20.38
C THR A 588 9.14 -28.99 20.01
N TYR A 589 8.08 -28.60 20.74
CA TYR A 589 7.38 -27.33 20.50
C TYR A 589 8.25 -26.14 20.86
N LYS A 590 9.09 -26.29 21.88
CA LYS A 590 10.10 -25.29 22.23
C LYS A 590 11.08 -25.04 21.08
N ALA A 591 11.64 -26.10 20.49
CA ALA A 591 12.58 -26.00 19.38
C ALA A 591 11.94 -25.41 18.11
N GLU A 592 10.70 -25.82 17.81
CA GLU A 592 9.92 -25.25 16.70
C GLU A 592 9.58 -23.77 16.93
N ALA A 593 9.23 -23.39 18.15
CA ALA A 593 8.99 -22.00 18.53
C ALA A 593 10.26 -21.15 18.35
N ILE A 594 11.42 -21.62 18.82
CA ILE A 594 12.71 -20.93 18.63
C ILE A 594 13.00 -20.75 17.13
N THR A 595 12.84 -21.80 16.32
CA THR A 595 13.05 -21.73 14.86
C THR A 595 12.16 -20.67 14.19
N ALA A 596 10.88 -20.63 14.58
CA ALA A 596 9.92 -19.67 14.05
C ALA A 596 10.20 -18.23 14.53
N LEU A 597 10.61 -18.05 15.79
CA LEU A 597 11.01 -16.76 16.36
C LEU A 597 12.29 -16.22 15.71
N GLU A 598 13.28 -17.08 15.49
CA GLU A 598 14.53 -16.73 14.79
C GLU A 598 14.29 -16.30 13.35
N THR A 599 13.42 -17.02 12.65
CA THR A 599 12.98 -16.64 11.30
C THR A 599 12.24 -15.31 11.32
N THR A 600 11.37 -15.09 12.30
CA THR A 600 10.66 -13.83 12.49
C THR A 600 11.61 -12.67 12.76
N ARG A 601 12.63 -12.88 13.60
CA ARG A 601 13.67 -11.91 13.93
C ARG A 601 14.40 -11.47 12.66
N ARG A 602 14.98 -12.44 11.93
CA ARG A 602 15.72 -12.21 10.69
C ARG A 602 14.89 -11.44 9.65
N LEU A 603 13.65 -11.86 9.41
CA LEU A 603 12.78 -11.22 8.41
C LEU A 603 12.34 -9.81 8.85
N THR A 604 12.10 -9.61 10.14
CA THR A 604 11.79 -8.28 10.70
C THR A 604 12.97 -7.32 10.56
N GLU A 605 14.20 -7.79 10.76
CA GLU A 605 15.41 -6.97 10.54
C GLU A 605 15.58 -6.58 9.07
N GLN A 606 15.37 -7.52 8.15
CA GLN A 606 15.37 -7.22 6.70
C GLN A 606 14.29 -6.21 6.32
N TRP A 607 13.11 -6.32 6.93
CA TRP A 607 12.01 -5.38 6.73
C TRP A 607 12.37 -3.98 7.22
N LEU A 608 13.00 -3.87 8.40
CA LEU A 608 13.51 -2.61 8.93
C LEU A 608 14.55 -1.97 8.00
N GLU A 609 15.45 -2.77 7.43
CA GLU A 609 16.49 -2.30 6.51
C GLU A 609 15.89 -1.80 5.18
N SER A 610 14.86 -2.48 4.67
CA SER A 610 14.19 -2.08 3.43
C SER A 610 13.41 -0.77 3.56
N GLY A 611 12.91 -0.43 4.75
CA GLY A 611 12.05 0.73 4.99
C GLY A 611 10.67 0.67 4.30
N THR A 612 10.23 -0.50 3.84
CA THR A 612 8.98 -0.68 3.06
C THR A 612 7.90 -1.51 3.76
N ALA A 613 8.10 -1.85 5.03
CA ALA A 613 7.18 -2.69 5.78
C ALA A 613 6.02 -1.90 6.39
N ASP A 614 4.85 -2.54 6.43
CA ASP A 614 3.70 -2.04 7.19
C ASP A 614 4.05 -1.99 8.69
N SER A 615 3.42 -1.08 9.44
CA SER A 615 3.62 -0.95 10.88
C SER A 615 2.58 -1.70 11.72
N CYS A 616 1.50 -2.22 11.12
CA CYS A 616 0.37 -2.81 11.84
C CYS A 616 0.66 -4.16 12.54
N LEU A 617 -0.33 -4.67 13.29
CA LEU A 617 -0.22 -5.93 14.03
C LEU A 617 -0.41 -7.18 13.17
N CYS A 618 -1.27 -7.14 12.14
CA CYS A 618 -1.59 -8.35 11.38
C CYS A 618 -0.43 -8.82 10.50
N HIS A 619 0.21 -7.88 9.81
CA HIS A 619 1.25 -8.17 8.80
C HIS A 619 2.32 -7.09 8.72
N GLY A 620 2.56 -6.41 9.85
CA GLY A 620 3.54 -5.35 9.96
C GLY A 620 4.54 -5.57 11.09
N LEU A 621 5.45 -4.59 11.23
CA LEU A 621 6.57 -4.61 12.16
C LEU A 621 6.10 -4.72 13.62
N ALA A 622 5.04 -4.02 14.03
CA ALA A 622 4.54 -4.07 15.40
C ALA A 622 4.07 -5.49 15.77
N GLY A 623 3.36 -6.17 14.87
CA GLY A 623 2.91 -7.55 15.10
C GLY A 623 4.06 -8.52 15.29
N ASN A 624 5.08 -8.44 14.44
CA ASN A 624 6.25 -9.29 14.58
C ASN A 624 7.03 -8.96 15.85
N ALA A 625 7.19 -7.67 16.18
CA ALA A 625 7.84 -7.26 17.42
C ALA A 625 7.12 -7.78 18.66
N GLU A 626 5.78 -7.71 18.71
CA GLU A 626 4.98 -8.28 19.79
C GLU A 626 5.25 -9.78 19.98
N ILE A 627 5.34 -10.53 18.89
CA ILE A 627 5.62 -11.97 18.93
C ILE A 627 7.04 -12.25 19.44
N LEU A 628 8.02 -11.44 19.04
CA LEU A 628 9.41 -11.53 19.52
C LEU A 628 9.52 -11.21 21.02
N LEU A 629 8.80 -10.19 21.49
CA LEU A 629 8.72 -9.85 22.91
C LEU A 629 8.10 -11.01 23.70
N HIS A 630 6.98 -11.56 23.23
CA HIS A 630 6.31 -12.70 23.86
C HIS A 630 7.19 -13.96 23.91
N GLY A 631 7.92 -14.25 22.82
CA GLY A 631 8.89 -15.34 22.82
C GLY A 631 9.97 -15.18 23.89
N SER A 632 10.43 -13.94 24.11
CA SER A 632 11.41 -13.63 25.17
C SER A 632 10.83 -13.84 26.57
N ASP A 633 9.55 -13.51 26.79
CA ASP A 633 8.87 -13.72 28.08
C ASP A 633 8.72 -15.22 28.41
N VAL A 634 8.35 -16.02 27.42
CA VAL A 634 8.05 -17.45 27.61
C VAL A 634 9.33 -18.29 27.73
N LEU A 635 10.36 -17.99 26.94
CA LEU A 635 11.59 -18.79 26.87
C LEU A 635 12.71 -18.29 27.80
N GLY A 636 12.66 -17.01 28.17
CA GLY A 636 13.73 -16.33 28.88
C GLY A 636 14.89 -15.90 27.97
N PRO A 637 15.67 -14.87 28.40
CA PRO A 637 16.68 -14.23 27.56
C PRO A 637 17.86 -15.14 27.18
N GLU A 638 18.12 -16.19 27.97
CA GLU A 638 19.18 -17.17 27.66
C GLU A 638 18.86 -18.03 26.42
N GLN A 639 17.57 -18.20 26.12
CA GLN A 639 17.13 -19.07 25.03
C GLN A 639 16.66 -18.28 23.81
N PHE A 640 16.03 -17.12 24.04
CA PHE A 640 15.62 -16.23 22.97
C PHE A 640 15.50 -14.80 23.49
N ASP A 641 16.17 -13.85 22.82
CA ASP A 641 16.04 -12.42 23.09
C ASP A 641 15.57 -11.66 21.84
N GLY A 642 14.33 -11.19 21.91
CA GLY A 642 13.69 -10.32 20.92
C GLY A 642 13.68 -8.85 21.30
N ASN A 643 14.16 -8.47 22.48
CA ASN A 643 14.06 -7.09 23.00
C ASN A 643 14.73 -6.07 22.09
N ALA A 644 15.97 -6.36 21.67
CA ALA A 644 16.76 -5.45 20.85
C ALA A 644 16.05 -5.11 19.52
N VAL A 645 15.48 -6.13 18.85
CA VAL A 645 14.76 -5.95 17.58
C VAL A 645 13.44 -5.22 17.81
N ALA A 646 12.69 -5.56 18.85
CA ALA A 646 11.45 -4.84 19.17
C ALA A 646 11.69 -3.36 19.49
N HIS A 647 12.76 -3.01 20.22
CA HIS A 647 13.13 -1.61 20.42
C HIS A 647 13.60 -0.91 19.13
N ARG A 648 14.26 -1.63 18.20
CA ARG A 648 14.56 -1.10 16.86
C ARG A 648 13.27 -0.84 16.07
N VAL A 649 12.30 -1.76 16.12
CA VAL A 649 10.98 -1.58 15.51
C VAL A 649 10.28 -0.35 16.08
N ALA A 650 10.23 -0.20 17.40
CA ALA A 650 9.61 0.95 18.05
C ALA A 650 10.23 2.30 17.65
N ARG A 651 11.53 2.33 17.32
CA ARG A 651 12.21 3.52 16.79
C ARG A 651 11.96 3.77 15.30
N ALA A 652 11.65 2.72 14.55
CA ALA A 652 11.48 2.78 13.10
C ALA A 652 10.02 3.04 12.69
N ILE A 653 9.05 2.61 13.51
CA ILE A 653 7.63 2.87 13.26
C ILE A 653 7.41 4.39 13.23
N THR A 654 6.89 4.86 12.11
CA THR A 654 6.40 6.23 11.97
C THR A 654 4.90 6.19 12.14
N ILE A 655 4.36 6.94 13.11
CA ILE A 655 2.92 7.03 13.34
C ILE A 655 2.32 7.87 12.19
N GLN A 656 1.92 7.21 11.11
CA GLN A 656 1.24 7.81 9.94
C GLN A 656 -0.28 7.90 10.18
N GLU A 657 -0.98 8.80 9.47
CA GLU A 657 -2.46 8.89 9.47
C GLU A 657 -3.10 7.77 8.64
N ASP A 658 -2.84 6.52 9.00
CA ASP A 658 -3.50 5.35 8.39
C ASP A 658 -4.47 4.70 9.37
N SER A 659 -5.40 3.90 8.83
CA SER A 659 -6.58 3.27 9.46
C SER A 659 -6.53 3.21 11.00
N PRO A 660 -7.56 3.67 11.73
CA PRO A 660 -7.53 3.72 13.20
C PRO A 660 -7.64 2.34 13.88
N GLY A 661 -8.01 1.28 13.15
CA GLY A 661 -8.35 -0.04 13.70
C GLY A 661 -7.23 -0.78 14.45
N LEU A 662 -7.57 -1.91 15.08
CA LEU A 662 -6.65 -2.67 15.93
C LEU A 662 -5.61 -3.45 15.11
N MET A 663 -6.02 -4.37 14.24
CA MET A 663 -5.11 -5.30 13.58
C MET A 663 -4.37 -4.70 12.39
N THR A 664 -4.93 -3.67 11.76
CA THR A 664 -4.40 -3.04 10.54
C THR A 664 -4.12 -1.55 10.73
N GLY A 665 -3.97 -1.07 11.96
CA GLY A 665 -4.09 0.35 12.23
C GLY A 665 -3.41 0.88 13.49
N MET A 666 -3.65 2.16 13.74
CA MET A 666 -3.02 2.92 14.83
C MET A 666 -3.28 2.32 16.21
N ALA A 667 -4.50 1.84 16.50
CA ALA A 667 -4.81 1.26 17.80
C ALA A 667 -3.89 0.06 18.12
N GLY A 668 -3.58 -0.78 17.13
CA GLY A 668 -2.64 -1.88 17.31
C GLY A 668 -1.20 -1.45 17.54
N ILE A 669 -0.75 -0.43 16.81
CA ILE A 669 0.57 0.16 17.03
C ILE A 669 0.66 0.74 18.46
N GLY A 670 -0.40 1.41 18.90
CA GLY A 670 -0.52 1.93 20.27
C GLY A 670 -0.41 0.82 21.32
N CYS A 671 -1.06 -0.32 21.10
CA CYS A 671 -0.92 -1.48 21.99
C CYS A 671 0.51 -2.01 22.06
N PHE A 672 1.22 -2.09 20.93
CA PHE A 672 2.63 -2.49 20.92
C PHE A 672 3.50 -1.54 21.77
N TYR A 673 3.32 -0.22 21.64
CA TYR A 673 4.04 0.73 22.50
C TYR A 673 3.68 0.57 23.98
N LEU A 674 2.40 0.36 24.32
CA LEU A 674 1.98 0.09 25.70
C LEU A 674 2.69 -1.15 26.27
N HIS A 675 2.75 -2.24 25.50
CA HIS A 675 3.48 -3.43 25.91
C HIS A 675 4.93 -3.12 26.21
N LEU A 676 5.63 -2.56 25.21
CA LEU A 676 7.06 -2.37 25.26
C LEU A 676 7.49 -1.58 26.50
N HIS A 677 6.66 -0.63 26.95
CA HIS A 677 6.91 0.15 28.16
C HIS A 677 6.49 -0.56 29.46
N ASN A 678 5.36 -1.25 29.45
CA ASN A 678 4.83 -1.89 30.65
C ASN A 678 5.56 -3.20 31.02
N ARG A 679 6.48 -3.74 30.21
CA ARG A 679 7.25 -4.95 30.61
C ARG A 679 8.04 -4.82 31.93
N SER A 680 8.32 -3.60 32.38
CA SER A 680 8.93 -3.31 33.69
C SER A 680 7.99 -3.52 34.88
N SER A 681 6.69 -3.60 34.63
CA SER A 681 5.60 -3.69 35.62
C SER A 681 4.65 -4.78 35.16
N LYS A 682 4.61 -5.95 35.82
CA LYS A 682 3.70 -7.06 35.45
C LYS A 682 2.36 -6.51 34.95
N PRO A 683 2.05 -6.59 33.65
CA PRO A 683 0.88 -5.91 33.14
C PRO A 683 -0.35 -6.60 33.74
N GLU A 684 -1.22 -5.84 34.40
CA GLU A 684 -2.50 -6.35 34.92
C GLU A 684 -3.47 -6.74 33.79
N ARG A 685 -3.16 -6.37 32.52
CA ARG A 685 -3.95 -6.65 31.33
C ARG A 685 -3.01 -7.08 30.17
N PRO A 686 -3.16 -8.28 29.60
CA PRO A 686 -2.27 -8.78 28.53
C PRO A 686 -2.50 -8.08 27.18
N LEU A 687 -1.82 -8.50 26.09
CA LEU A 687 -1.61 -7.75 24.81
C LEU A 687 -2.12 -8.38 23.48
N PRO A 688 -2.45 -7.59 22.42
CA PRO A 688 -3.44 -7.94 21.36
C PRO A 688 -3.21 -9.21 20.56
N VAL A 689 -1.95 -9.61 20.43
CA VAL A 689 -1.52 -10.72 19.58
C VAL A 689 -1.39 -12.02 20.39
N SER A 690 -1.21 -11.90 21.70
CA SER A 690 -1.08 -13.00 22.68
C SER A 690 -2.22 -13.02 23.70
N TRP A 691 -3.26 -12.18 23.51
CA TRP A 691 -4.20 -11.75 24.54
C TRP A 691 -4.82 -12.84 25.39
N PHE A 692 -5.17 -13.91 24.71
CA PHE A 692 -5.99 -14.93 25.30
C PHE A 692 -5.21 -15.94 26.13
N SER A 693 -3.89 -15.99 25.96
CA SER A 693 -3.02 -16.89 26.72
C SER A 693 -2.77 -16.39 28.16
N GLN A 694 -3.04 -15.12 28.44
CA GLN A 694 -2.59 -14.42 29.66
C GLN A 694 -3.71 -13.71 30.47
N TRP A 695 -4.99 -13.81 30.09
CA TRP A 695 -6.06 -13.08 30.78
C TRP A 695 -6.66 -13.88 31.95
N PRO A 696 -6.80 -13.30 33.17
CA PRO A 696 -7.52 -13.93 34.29
C PRO A 696 -8.97 -14.28 33.91
N ARG A 697 -9.45 -15.50 34.19
CA ARG A 697 -10.86 -15.86 33.90
C ARG A 697 -11.81 -14.82 34.49
N LEU A 698 -12.80 -14.37 33.71
CA LEU A 698 -13.88 -13.55 34.25
C LEU A 698 -14.53 -14.38 35.36
N LYS A 699 -14.51 -13.86 36.60
CA LYS A 699 -15.27 -14.47 37.68
C LYS A 699 -16.73 -14.42 37.24
N SER A 700 -17.38 -15.58 37.13
CA SER A 700 -18.81 -15.63 36.87
C SER A 700 -19.51 -14.76 37.91
N SER A 701 -20.16 -13.68 37.46
CA SER A 701 -21.15 -13.00 38.28
C SER A 701 -22.31 -13.97 38.47
N THR A 702 -22.26 -14.73 39.56
CA THR A 702 -23.43 -15.42 40.11
C THR A 702 -24.50 -14.42 40.46
#